data_AF-A0A916G079-F1
#
_entry.id   AF-A0A916G079-F1
#
_cell.length_a   1.000
_cell.length_b   1.000
_cell.length_c   1.000
_cell.angle_alpha   90.00
_cell.angle_beta   90.00
_cell.angle_gamma   90.00
#
_symmetry.space_group_name_H-M   'P 1'
#
loop_
_entity.id
_entity.type
_entity.pdbx_description
1 polymer ?
#
loop_
_entity_poly.entity_id
_entity_poly.type
_entity_poly.pdbx_seq_one_letter_code
_entity_poly.pdbx_strand_id
1 'polypeptide(L)'
;LVEVDDATGAAVADALRHLDNDAGRLSALLADMLARRDQWLPHTLGERLREEAEAAVAALIARDLEAAAAGLGSLLQERLMPLARYAAANVDAASPLAALLDWTGVLAGTPDELPRWRALCRLLLTEEDAARKQVNKNQGFPAGKEGAPAKEAMTAFLGEFAAGGGAAALARVRELPDPRYGEEDWRIVEAMSRLLRIAAAQLWTVFNEAGEADFVEVAQRALLALGSAEAPTDLALALDYRMRHLLVDEFQDTSPTQVELLRRLTAGWAPGDGRTLFAVGDPMQSIYRFRKADVGLFLSVADRGIGGLSLALLRLTRNNRSCPAVVDWVNRSFAGIFPTADGVASGAIRYREFAATRAPLAGEGVVVHPLVVARDEEGVDADLLEAEAVLNIVDAVRRDDPERRVAVLVRARSHLDALVAAIRRSRGGLRFQAVEIEGLAARQSVQDLLSLTRALHHRADRVHWLAILRAPWCGLTLADLFALAGDDHRSTLWQLMHEEDRLARLSADGRTRLLHLRGVIEEAFAHRGRARPRRWVEGVWLGLGGAACLVGATDAADVAAFLDLIDTLDAGGRFSLEELEREMADLYAAPDPEAGEGLQLMTIHKSKGLEFDTVILPGLHRGTGNGDSPLMLWEEVLVDG
;
A
#
# COMPACT_ATOMS: atom_id res chain seq x y z
N LEU A 1 9.54 -30.60 6.65
CA LEU A 1 8.33 -30.60 5.79
C LEU A 1 8.58 -31.18 4.40
N VAL A 2 9.74 -31.01 3.76
CA VAL A 2 10.08 -31.64 2.47
C VAL A 2 10.32 -33.16 2.57
N GLU A 3 10.58 -33.69 3.77
CA GLU A 3 10.78 -35.13 4.02
C GLU A 3 9.47 -35.91 4.22
N VAL A 4 8.30 -35.25 4.17
CA VAL A 4 6.99 -35.90 4.32
C VAL A 4 6.46 -36.22 2.92
N ASP A 5 6.36 -37.51 2.59
CA ASP A 5 5.86 -38.00 1.30
C ASP A 5 4.32 -37.95 1.25
N ASP A 6 3.77 -36.76 1.47
CA ASP A 6 2.36 -36.46 1.34
C ASP A 6 2.12 -35.30 0.38
N ALA A 7 0.86 -35.07 0.03
CA ALA A 7 0.51 -34.03 -0.94
C ALA A 7 0.79 -32.60 -0.42
N THR A 8 1.10 -32.42 0.87
CA THR A 8 1.56 -31.15 1.44
C THR A 8 3.05 -30.98 1.18
N GLY A 9 3.86 -32.02 1.38
CA GLY A 9 5.27 -32.04 1.01
C GLY A 9 5.48 -31.75 -0.49
N ALA A 10 4.64 -32.32 -1.35
CA ALA A 10 4.65 -32.04 -2.79
C ALA A 10 4.37 -30.55 -3.11
N ALA A 11 3.36 -29.95 -2.46
CA ALA A 11 3.04 -28.54 -2.65
C ALA A 11 4.16 -27.60 -2.18
N VAL A 12 4.82 -27.92 -1.05
CA VAL A 12 6.02 -27.19 -0.60
C VAL A 12 7.15 -27.30 -1.62
N ALA A 13 7.40 -28.48 -2.16
CA ALA A 13 8.45 -28.69 -3.15
C ALA A 13 8.19 -27.92 -4.45
N ASP A 14 6.96 -27.92 -4.96
CA ASP A 14 6.58 -27.16 -6.15
C ASP A 14 6.68 -25.63 -5.89
N ALA A 15 6.27 -25.16 -4.71
CA ALA A 15 6.40 -23.76 -4.32
C ALA A 15 7.85 -23.29 -4.18
N LEU A 16 8.70 -24.09 -3.53
CA LEU A 16 10.12 -23.79 -3.40
C LEU A 16 10.81 -23.80 -4.77
N ARG A 17 10.47 -24.75 -5.65
CA ARG A 17 11.03 -24.77 -7.02
C ARG A 17 10.70 -23.49 -7.79
N HIS A 18 9.48 -22.97 -7.64
CA HIS A 18 9.06 -21.71 -8.28
C HIS A 18 9.79 -20.48 -7.73
N LEU A 19 10.17 -20.48 -6.45
CA LEU A 19 10.87 -19.38 -5.78
C LEU A 19 12.38 -19.62 -5.63
N ASP A 20 12.99 -20.34 -6.58
CA ASP A 20 14.44 -20.61 -6.60
C ASP A 20 15.00 -21.24 -5.29
N ASN A 21 14.17 -22.01 -4.59
CA ASN A 21 14.40 -22.62 -3.28
C ASN A 21 14.63 -21.63 -2.13
N ASP A 22 14.14 -20.39 -2.24
CA ASP A 22 14.17 -19.40 -1.17
C ASP A 22 13.02 -19.61 -0.16
N ALA A 23 13.32 -20.35 0.90
CA ALA A 23 12.37 -20.62 1.97
C ALA A 23 12.03 -19.36 2.80
N GLY A 24 12.95 -18.40 2.92
CA GLY A 24 12.72 -17.15 3.64
C GLY A 24 11.71 -16.29 2.90
N ARG A 25 11.89 -16.14 1.59
CA ARG A 25 10.95 -15.45 0.70
C ARG A 25 9.57 -16.11 0.68
N LEU A 26 9.50 -17.45 0.57
CA LEU A 26 8.22 -18.17 0.62
C LEU A 26 7.48 -17.90 1.94
N SER A 27 8.19 -17.95 3.07
CA SER A 27 7.59 -17.72 4.39
C SER A 27 7.05 -16.29 4.52
N ALA A 28 7.83 -15.29 4.08
CA ALA A 28 7.41 -13.89 4.08
C ALA A 28 6.17 -13.66 3.18
N LEU A 29 6.15 -14.24 1.99
CA LEU A 29 5.04 -14.15 1.05
C LEU A 29 3.76 -14.81 1.59
N LEU A 30 3.87 -15.98 2.23
CA LEU A 30 2.73 -16.62 2.89
C LEU A 30 2.20 -15.77 4.06
N ALA A 31 3.10 -15.20 4.87
CA ALA A 31 2.72 -14.32 5.98
C ALA A 31 2.00 -13.05 5.50
N ASP A 32 2.48 -12.40 4.44
CA ASP A 32 1.81 -11.23 3.84
C ASP A 32 0.40 -11.58 3.33
N MET A 33 0.24 -12.74 2.71
CA MET A 33 -1.07 -13.21 2.26
C MET A 33 -2.04 -13.48 3.42
N LEU A 34 -1.57 -13.94 4.59
CA LEU A 34 -2.41 -14.19 5.76
C LEU A 34 -3.08 -12.93 6.33
N ALA A 35 -2.41 -11.78 6.21
CA ALA A 35 -2.96 -10.48 6.60
C ALA A 35 -4.19 -10.09 5.77
N ARG A 36 -4.42 -10.77 4.64
CA ARG A 36 -5.50 -10.52 3.67
C ARG A 36 -6.37 -11.77 3.44
N ARG A 37 -6.43 -12.68 4.42
CA ARG A 37 -7.07 -14.00 4.24
C ARG A 37 -8.58 -13.97 4.01
N ASP A 38 -9.29 -12.99 4.54
CA ASP A 38 -10.72 -12.80 4.23
C ASP A 38 -10.98 -12.63 2.73
N GLN A 39 -9.96 -12.22 1.99
CA GLN A 39 -10.05 -11.88 0.59
C GLN A 39 -9.84 -13.06 -0.38
N TRP A 40 -9.30 -14.18 0.10
CA TRP A 40 -8.99 -15.34 -0.74
C TRP A 40 -9.42 -16.66 -0.13
N LEU A 41 -9.53 -16.75 1.20
CA LEU A 41 -9.89 -17.98 1.89
C LEU A 41 -11.23 -18.56 1.40
N PRO A 42 -12.30 -17.77 1.16
CA PRO A 42 -13.55 -18.30 0.61
C PRO A 42 -13.39 -19.01 -0.75
N HIS A 43 -12.49 -18.52 -1.61
CA HIS A 43 -12.31 -19.04 -2.96
C HIS A 43 -11.41 -20.28 -3.00
N THR A 44 -10.44 -20.39 -2.10
CA THR A 44 -9.51 -21.55 -2.05
C THR A 44 -10.16 -22.89 -1.66
N LEU A 45 -11.42 -22.87 -1.24
CA LEU A 45 -12.16 -24.05 -0.79
C LEU A 45 -12.96 -24.77 -1.90
N GLY A 46 -13.07 -24.17 -3.09
CA GLY A 46 -13.88 -24.71 -4.19
C GLY A 46 -13.19 -25.82 -4.98
N GLU A 47 -13.92 -26.92 -5.24
CA GLU A 47 -13.46 -28.01 -6.13
C GLU A 47 -13.41 -27.58 -7.61
N ARG A 48 -14.02 -26.44 -7.94
CA ARG A 48 -14.16 -25.90 -9.30
C ARG A 48 -13.32 -24.65 -9.55
N LEU A 49 -12.31 -24.41 -8.70
CA LEU A 49 -11.49 -23.20 -8.71
C LEU A 49 -10.91 -22.87 -10.10
N ARG A 50 -10.45 -23.87 -10.87
CA ARG A 50 -9.93 -23.66 -12.23
C ARG A 50 -11.00 -23.16 -13.19
N GLU A 51 -12.15 -23.82 -13.18
CA GLU A 51 -13.25 -23.50 -14.08
C GLU A 51 -13.80 -22.09 -13.79
N GLU A 52 -13.91 -21.73 -12.51
CA GLU A 52 -14.34 -20.41 -12.07
C GLU A 52 -13.31 -19.32 -12.45
N ALA A 53 -12.02 -19.58 -12.25
CA ALA A 53 -10.95 -18.66 -12.64
C ALA A 53 -10.89 -18.46 -14.16
N GLU A 54 -10.92 -19.54 -14.95
CA GLU A 54 -10.93 -19.48 -16.41
C GLU A 54 -12.20 -18.78 -16.93
N ALA A 55 -13.36 -19.02 -16.31
CA ALA A 55 -14.60 -18.32 -16.67
C ALA A 55 -14.52 -16.82 -16.39
N ALA A 56 -13.95 -16.41 -15.24
CA ALA A 56 -13.76 -15.01 -14.90
C ALA A 56 -12.79 -14.31 -15.86
N VAL A 57 -11.65 -14.94 -16.17
CA VAL A 57 -10.69 -14.43 -17.16
C VAL A 57 -11.34 -14.34 -18.54
N ALA A 58 -12.08 -15.36 -18.96
CA ALA A 58 -12.81 -15.36 -20.22
C ALA A 58 -13.83 -14.22 -20.30
N ALA A 59 -14.57 -13.93 -19.22
CA ALA A 59 -15.51 -12.81 -19.17
C ALA A 59 -14.80 -11.44 -19.29
N LEU A 60 -13.67 -11.26 -18.62
CA LEU A 60 -12.86 -10.03 -18.74
C LEU A 60 -12.31 -9.85 -20.16
N ILE A 61 -11.79 -10.92 -20.76
CA ILE A 61 -11.34 -10.93 -22.16
C ILE A 61 -12.49 -10.56 -23.08
N ALA A 62 -13.66 -11.19 -22.92
CA ALA A 62 -14.83 -10.93 -23.75
C ALA A 62 -15.21 -9.44 -23.72
N ARG A 63 -15.26 -8.83 -22.54
CA ARG A 63 -15.55 -7.40 -22.37
C ARG A 63 -14.57 -6.50 -23.15
N ASP A 64 -13.27 -6.75 -23.03
CA ASP A 64 -12.26 -5.94 -23.75
C ASP A 64 -12.29 -6.20 -25.27
N LEU A 65 -12.64 -7.42 -25.70
CA LEU A 65 -12.88 -7.73 -27.10
C LEU A 65 -14.16 -7.08 -27.64
N GLU A 66 -15.23 -6.99 -26.85
CA GLU A 66 -16.46 -6.26 -27.21
C GLU A 66 -16.18 -4.76 -27.38
N ALA A 67 -15.35 -4.18 -26.51
CA ALA A 67 -14.91 -2.80 -26.67
C ALA A 67 -14.09 -2.60 -27.95
N ALA A 68 -13.20 -3.55 -28.30
CA ALA A 68 -12.47 -3.53 -29.57
C ALA A 68 -13.41 -3.71 -30.78
N ALA A 69 -14.40 -4.60 -30.68
CA ALA A 69 -15.41 -4.82 -31.71
C ALA A 69 -16.27 -3.58 -31.96
N ALA A 70 -16.70 -2.90 -30.89
CA ALA A 70 -17.43 -1.64 -30.96
C ALA A 70 -16.58 -0.52 -31.54
N GLY A 71 -15.30 -0.42 -31.15
CA GLY A 71 -14.37 0.59 -31.65
C GLY A 71 -14.00 0.44 -33.12
N LEU A 72 -13.91 -0.80 -33.62
CA LEU A 72 -13.69 -1.06 -35.04
C LEU A 72 -15.02 -0.95 -35.83
N GLY A 73 -16.13 -1.38 -35.25
CA GLY A 73 -17.45 -1.36 -35.89
C GLY A 73 -17.60 -2.41 -37.01
N SER A 74 -18.84 -2.86 -37.27
CA SER A 74 -19.13 -3.91 -38.26
C SER A 74 -18.74 -3.51 -39.69
N LEU A 75 -19.00 -2.27 -40.09
CA LEU A 75 -18.72 -1.78 -41.43
C LEU A 75 -17.22 -1.75 -41.76
N LEU A 76 -16.37 -1.34 -40.82
CA LEU A 76 -14.92 -1.35 -41.06
C LEU A 76 -14.39 -2.78 -41.06
N GLN A 77 -14.94 -3.68 -40.23
CA GLN A 77 -14.58 -5.09 -40.26
C GLN A 77 -14.87 -5.75 -41.61
N GLU A 78 -16.05 -5.52 -42.18
CA GLU A 78 -16.42 -6.06 -43.50
C GLU A 78 -15.47 -5.59 -44.61
N ARG A 79 -15.05 -4.32 -44.55
CA ARG A 79 -14.09 -3.74 -45.51
C ARG A 79 -12.67 -4.22 -45.29
N LEU A 80 -12.26 -4.46 -44.04
CA LEU A 80 -10.93 -4.94 -43.69
C LEU A 80 -10.75 -6.43 -44.00
N MET A 81 -11.80 -7.23 -43.83
CA MET A 81 -11.78 -8.69 -43.99
C MET A 81 -11.09 -9.18 -45.27
N PRO A 82 -11.43 -8.72 -46.49
CA PRO A 82 -10.74 -9.19 -47.71
C PRO A 82 -9.24 -8.82 -47.73
N LEU A 83 -8.86 -7.67 -47.17
CA LEU A 83 -7.47 -7.22 -47.08
C LEU A 83 -6.67 -8.02 -46.06
N ALA A 84 -7.29 -8.33 -44.92
CA ALA A 84 -6.71 -9.18 -43.88
C ALA A 84 -6.51 -10.62 -44.35
N ARG A 85 -7.47 -11.19 -45.07
CA ARG A 85 -7.32 -12.51 -45.70
C ARG A 85 -6.24 -12.54 -46.77
N TYR A 86 -6.16 -11.49 -47.59
CA TYR A 86 -5.06 -11.34 -48.55
C TYR A 86 -3.70 -11.31 -47.85
N ALA A 87 -3.57 -10.53 -46.77
CA ALA A 87 -2.37 -10.50 -45.95
C ALA A 87 -2.01 -11.88 -45.40
N ALA A 88 -2.99 -12.59 -44.81
CA ALA A 88 -2.82 -13.94 -44.26
C ALA A 88 -2.39 -14.97 -45.31
N ALA A 89 -2.90 -14.87 -46.55
CA ALA A 89 -2.54 -15.79 -47.64
C ALA A 89 -1.11 -15.58 -48.18
N ASN A 90 -0.48 -14.44 -47.87
CA ASN A 90 0.85 -14.06 -48.37
C ASN A 90 1.94 -14.12 -47.28
N VAL A 91 1.64 -14.68 -46.11
CA VAL A 91 2.61 -14.92 -45.04
C VAL A 91 2.82 -16.43 -44.83
N ASP A 92 3.90 -16.77 -44.15
CA ASP A 92 4.15 -18.16 -43.74
C ASP A 92 3.06 -18.67 -42.79
N ALA A 93 2.77 -19.96 -42.80
CA ALA A 93 1.74 -20.57 -41.93
C ALA A 93 2.07 -20.45 -40.43
N ALA A 94 3.35 -20.31 -40.06
CA ALA A 94 3.76 -20.02 -38.69
C ALA A 94 3.59 -18.53 -38.30
N SER A 95 3.28 -17.65 -39.26
CA SER A 95 3.00 -16.25 -38.98
C SER A 95 1.71 -16.13 -38.17
N PRO A 96 1.68 -15.31 -37.12
CA PRO A 96 0.44 -15.09 -36.39
C PRO A 96 -0.68 -14.43 -37.20
N LEU A 97 -0.35 -13.81 -38.34
CA LEU A 97 -1.35 -13.28 -39.27
C LEU A 97 -2.15 -14.39 -39.99
N ALA A 98 -1.66 -15.64 -39.98
CA ALA A 98 -2.36 -16.79 -40.57
C ALA A 98 -3.74 -17.05 -39.94
N ALA A 99 -3.96 -16.64 -38.68
CA ALA A 99 -5.25 -16.74 -38.00
C ALA A 99 -6.39 -16.00 -38.74
N LEU A 100 -6.06 -15.03 -39.61
CA LEU A 100 -7.01 -14.24 -40.38
C LEU A 100 -7.41 -14.89 -41.72
N LEU A 101 -6.81 -16.02 -42.11
CA LEU A 101 -7.03 -16.65 -43.42
C LEU A 101 -8.49 -17.09 -43.62
N ASP A 102 -9.08 -17.68 -42.57
CA ASP A 102 -10.45 -18.23 -42.55
C ASP A 102 -11.48 -17.24 -41.97
N TRP A 103 -11.15 -15.95 -41.94
CA TRP A 103 -12.07 -14.92 -41.46
C TRP A 103 -13.26 -14.78 -42.44
N THR A 104 -14.49 -15.03 -41.97
CA THR A 104 -15.68 -15.17 -42.84
C THR A 104 -16.89 -14.31 -42.46
N GLY A 105 -16.83 -13.56 -41.35
CA GLY A 105 -17.91 -12.67 -40.89
C GLY A 105 -17.42 -11.72 -39.81
N VAL A 106 -18.28 -10.84 -39.30
CA VAL A 106 -17.89 -9.88 -38.23
C VAL A 106 -17.36 -10.66 -37.01
N LEU A 107 -16.18 -10.28 -36.52
CA LEU A 107 -15.59 -10.87 -35.32
C LEU A 107 -16.43 -10.49 -34.11
N ALA A 108 -16.88 -11.51 -33.39
CA ALA A 108 -17.54 -11.33 -32.11
C ALA A 108 -16.52 -10.96 -31.02
N GLY A 109 -17.03 -10.39 -29.92
CA GLY A 109 -16.26 -10.15 -28.70
C GLY A 109 -16.08 -11.41 -27.85
N THR A 110 -15.83 -12.57 -28.47
CA THR A 110 -15.72 -13.85 -27.75
C THR A 110 -14.25 -14.26 -27.55
N PRO A 111 -13.90 -14.91 -26.43
CA PRO A 111 -12.51 -15.32 -26.17
C PRO A 111 -11.89 -16.25 -27.21
N ASP A 112 -12.70 -17.08 -27.88
CA ASP A 112 -12.25 -17.98 -28.96
C ASP A 112 -11.73 -17.21 -30.19
N GLU A 113 -12.15 -15.95 -30.37
CA GLU A 113 -11.71 -15.07 -31.45
C GLU A 113 -10.43 -14.28 -31.09
N LEU A 114 -9.91 -14.41 -29.86
CA LEU A 114 -8.72 -13.70 -29.40
C LEU A 114 -7.50 -13.85 -30.32
N PRO A 115 -7.19 -15.03 -30.90
CA PRO A 115 -6.10 -15.15 -31.86
C PRO A 115 -6.28 -14.27 -33.10
N ARG A 116 -7.51 -14.13 -33.61
CA ARG A 116 -7.83 -13.28 -34.76
C ARG A 116 -7.72 -11.80 -34.39
N TRP A 117 -8.24 -11.43 -33.22
CA TRP A 117 -8.10 -10.07 -32.70
C TRP A 117 -6.62 -9.67 -32.50
N ARG A 118 -5.78 -10.53 -31.90
CA ARG A 118 -4.33 -10.28 -31.78
C ARG A 118 -3.64 -10.16 -33.16
N ALA A 119 -4.08 -10.93 -34.15
CA ALA A 119 -3.59 -10.82 -35.52
C ALA A 119 -3.98 -9.46 -36.15
N LEU A 120 -5.21 -8.98 -35.92
CA LEU A 120 -5.62 -7.63 -36.33
C LEU A 120 -4.77 -6.55 -35.67
N CYS A 121 -4.44 -6.68 -34.38
CA CYS A 121 -3.56 -5.72 -33.70
C CYS A 121 -2.18 -5.64 -34.36
N ARG A 122 -1.61 -6.79 -34.77
CA ARG A 122 -0.32 -6.82 -35.50
C ARG A 122 -0.42 -6.18 -36.88
N LEU A 123 -1.56 -6.35 -37.54
CA LEU A 123 -1.81 -5.83 -38.87
C LEU A 123 -2.05 -4.31 -38.87
N LEU A 124 -2.83 -3.81 -37.90
CA LEU A 124 -3.31 -2.43 -37.85
C LEU A 124 -2.46 -1.49 -37.00
N LEU A 125 -1.70 -2.01 -36.02
CA LEU A 125 -0.92 -1.19 -35.09
C LEU A 125 0.59 -1.36 -35.29
N THR A 126 1.36 -0.37 -34.85
CA THR A 126 2.82 -0.43 -34.70
C THR A 126 3.21 -1.19 -33.43
N GLU A 127 4.52 -1.29 -33.17
CA GLU A 127 5.03 -1.83 -31.91
C GLU A 127 4.75 -0.88 -30.72
N GLU A 128 4.68 0.44 -30.99
CA GLU A 128 4.30 1.49 -30.03
C GLU A 128 2.78 1.71 -29.94
N ASP A 129 1.98 0.72 -30.37
CA ASP A 129 0.51 0.73 -30.34
C ASP A 129 -0.21 1.89 -31.05
N ALA A 130 0.51 2.62 -31.90
CA ALA A 130 -0.06 3.63 -32.78
C ALA A 130 -0.66 2.99 -34.05
N ALA A 131 -1.66 3.64 -34.66
CA ALA A 131 -2.19 3.20 -35.94
C ALA A 131 -1.09 3.18 -37.03
N ARG A 132 -0.95 2.04 -37.69
CA ARG A 132 0.05 1.80 -38.73
C ARG A 132 -0.26 2.65 -39.95
N LYS A 133 0.74 3.31 -40.53
CA LYS A 133 0.57 4.17 -41.72
C LYS A 133 0.79 3.46 -43.05
N GLN A 134 1.58 2.39 -43.07
CA GLN A 134 1.95 1.64 -44.27
C GLN A 134 2.18 0.17 -43.96
N VAL A 135 1.97 -0.67 -44.98
CA VAL A 135 2.22 -2.12 -44.93
C VAL A 135 3.37 -2.55 -45.85
N ASN A 136 4.02 -3.65 -45.50
CA ASN A 136 5.16 -4.22 -46.22
C ASN A 136 5.01 -5.75 -46.39
N LYS A 137 6.02 -6.38 -47.02
CA LYS A 137 6.00 -7.83 -47.30
C LYS A 137 5.86 -8.70 -46.05
N ASN A 138 6.36 -8.26 -44.90
CA ASN A 138 6.28 -9.02 -43.64
C ASN A 138 4.87 -8.98 -43.04
N GLN A 139 4.00 -8.07 -43.51
CA GLN A 139 2.58 -8.04 -43.18
C GLN A 139 1.70 -8.64 -44.28
N GLY A 140 2.27 -9.42 -45.21
CA GLY A 140 1.50 -10.07 -46.27
C GLY A 140 1.17 -9.18 -47.48
N PHE A 141 1.91 -8.09 -47.68
CA PHE A 141 1.76 -7.20 -48.84
C PHE A 141 3.03 -7.20 -49.70
N PRO A 142 3.18 -8.16 -50.65
CA PRO A 142 4.38 -8.29 -51.47
C PRO A 142 4.57 -7.10 -52.42
N ALA A 143 5.83 -6.81 -52.75
CA ALA A 143 6.17 -5.77 -53.72
C ALA A 143 6.01 -6.32 -55.15
N GLY A 144 5.39 -5.56 -56.05
CA GLY A 144 5.20 -5.95 -57.45
C GLY A 144 3.86 -5.47 -58.02
N LYS A 145 3.65 -5.68 -59.33
CA LYS A 145 2.41 -5.26 -60.02
C LYS A 145 1.16 -5.97 -59.49
N GLU A 146 1.29 -7.21 -59.03
CA GLU A 146 0.17 -8.03 -58.53
C GLU A 146 -0.26 -7.65 -57.09
N GLY A 147 0.67 -7.21 -56.23
CA GLY A 147 0.38 -6.80 -54.85
C GLY A 147 0.07 -5.30 -54.67
N ALA A 148 0.33 -4.48 -55.69
CA ALA A 148 0.13 -3.02 -55.63
C ALA A 148 -1.33 -2.61 -55.31
N PRO A 149 -2.38 -3.20 -55.92
CA PRO A 149 -3.76 -2.81 -55.62
C PRO A 149 -4.18 -3.11 -54.17
N ALA A 150 -3.78 -4.27 -53.64
CA ALA A 150 -4.08 -4.66 -52.26
C ALA A 150 -3.35 -3.76 -51.24
N LYS A 151 -2.09 -3.40 -51.53
CA LYS A 151 -1.30 -2.49 -50.71
C LYS A 151 -1.88 -1.07 -50.68
N GLU A 152 -2.35 -0.57 -51.82
CA GLU A 152 -2.99 0.75 -51.92
C GLU A 152 -4.31 0.78 -51.14
N ALA A 153 -5.16 -0.23 -51.33
CA ALA A 153 -6.42 -0.38 -50.60
C ALA A 153 -6.21 -0.47 -49.08
N MET A 154 -5.18 -1.23 -48.63
CA MET A 154 -4.84 -1.33 -47.21
C MET A 154 -4.30 -0.01 -46.64
N THR A 155 -3.47 0.71 -47.39
CA THR A 155 -2.94 2.01 -46.95
C THR A 155 -4.06 3.04 -46.83
N ALA A 156 -5.04 3.03 -47.75
CA ALA A 156 -6.22 3.87 -47.66
C ALA A 156 -7.08 3.53 -46.42
N PHE A 157 -7.31 2.24 -46.16
CA PHE A 157 -8.02 1.78 -44.97
C PHE A 157 -7.33 2.23 -43.68
N LEU A 158 -6.00 2.11 -43.61
CA LEU A 158 -5.23 2.52 -42.44
C LEU A 158 -5.34 4.02 -42.15
N GLY A 159 -5.43 4.85 -43.20
CA GLY A 159 -5.69 6.29 -43.06
C GLY A 159 -7.05 6.60 -42.42
N GLU A 160 -8.09 5.87 -42.82
CA GLU A 160 -9.44 5.97 -42.25
C GLU A 160 -9.49 5.45 -40.80
N PHE A 161 -8.87 4.29 -40.55
CA PHE A 161 -8.77 3.68 -39.22
C PHE A 161 -8.06 4.61 -38.22
N ALA A 162 -6.97 5.26 -38.64
CA ALA A 162 -6.24 6.22 -37.80
C ALA A 162 -7.11 7.43 -37.37
N ALA A 163 -8.12 7.81 -38.18
CA ALA A 163 -9.05 8.89 -37.86
C ALA A 163 -10.22 8.45 -36.97
N GLY A 164 -10.55 7.15 -36.94
CA GLY A 164 -11.75 6.60 -36.29
C GLY A 164 -11.63 6.28 -34.79
N GLY A 165 -10.45 6.43 -34.17
CA GLY A 165 -10.28 6.32 -32.71
C GLY A 165 -10.25 4.89 -32.14
N GLY A 166 -10.30 3.83 -32.95
CA GLY A 166 -10.31 2.42 -32.50
C GLY A 166 -8.94 1.85 -32.05
N ALA A 167 -7.84 2.58 -32.24
CA ALA A 167 -6.48 2.09 -31.99
C ALA A 167 -6.22 1.74 -30.51
N ALA A 168 -6.72 2.56 -29.57
CA ALA A 168 -6.50 2.33 -28.14
C ALA A 168 -7.21 1.07 -27.62
N ALA A 169 -8.42 0.79 -28.12
CA ALA A 169 -9.15 -0.43 -27.75
C ALA A 169 -8.45 -1.69 -28.30
N LEU A 170 -7.95 -1.63 -29.55
CA LEU A 170 -7.16 -2.71 -30.16
C LEU A 170 -5.78 -2.89 -29.49
N ALA A 171 -5.15 -1.81 -29.01
CA ALA A 171 -3.87 -1.92 -28.30
C ALA A 171 -3.98 -2.82 -27.07
N ARG A 172 -5.04 -2.61 -26.26
CA ARG A 172 -5.30 -3.44 -25.06
C ARG A 172 -5.42 -4.93 -25.35
N VAL A 173 -5.99 -5.30 -26.49
CA VAL A 173 -6.13 -6.72 -26.90
C VAL A 173 -4.78 -7.44 -26.99
N ARG A 174 -3.69 -6.74 -27.32
CA ARG A 174 -2.35 -7.32 -27.42
C ARG A 174 -1.84 -7.81 -26.07
N GLU A 175 -2.24 -7.14 -24.99
CA GLU A 175 -1.82 -7.41 -23.61
C GLU A 175 -2.71 -8.42 -22.89
N LEU A 176 -3.88 -8.76 -23.45
CA LEU A 176 -4.80 -9.71 -22.82
C LEU A 176 -4.13 -11.08 -22.66
N PRO A 177 -4.30 -11.76 -21.51
CA PRO A 177 -3.80 -13.11 -21.30
C PRO A 177 -4.56 -14.13 -22.14
N ASP A 178 -4.08 -15.37 -22.16
CA ASP A 178 -4.86 -16.47 -22.73
C ASP A 178 -6.02 -16.85 -21.79
N PRO A 179 -7.19 -17.25 -22.33
CA PRO A 179 -8.38 -17.53 -21.51
C PRO A 179 -8.28 -18.80 -20.67
N ARG A 180 -7.23 -19.60 -20.86
CA ARG A 180 -7.00 -20.87 -20.15
C ARG A 180 -5.60 -20.90 -19.58
N TYR A 181 -5.45 -21.47 -18.39
CA TYR A 181 -4.15 -21.62 -17.76
C TYR A 181 -3.39 -22.82 -18.33
N GLY A 182 -2.08 -22.69 -18.46
CA GLY A 182 -1.19 -23.82 -18.72
C GLY A 182 -1.14 -24.77 -17.52
N GLU A 183 -0.84 -26.05 -17.76
CA GLU A 183 -0.78 -27.06 -16.69
C GLU A 183 0.29 -26.75 -15.64
N GLU A 184 1.44 -26.20 -16.06
CA GLU A 184 2.53 -25.83 -15.15
C GLU A 184 2.14 -24.63 -14.28
N ASP A 185 1.57 -23.58 -14.88
CA ASP A 185 1.09 -22.39 -14.16
C ASP A 185 -0.01 -22.76 -13.16
N TRP A 186 -0.97 -23.59 -13.58
CA TRP A 186 -2.07 -24.01 -12.72
C TRP A 186 -1.58 -24.86 -11.54
N ARG A 187 -0.59 -25.72 -11.77
CA ARG A 187 0.02 -26.53 -10.70
C ARG A 187 0.62 -25.65 -9.59
N ILE A 188 1.22 -24.51 -9.94
CA ILE A 188 1.73 -23.54 -8.97
C ILE A 188 0.58 -22.89 -8.21
N VAL A 189 -0.49 -22.46 -8.89
CA VAL A 189 -1.69 -21.89 -8.25
C VAL A 189 -2.31 -22.86 -7.26
N GLU A 190 -2.42 -24.14 -7.62
CA GLU A 190 -2.95 -25.19 -6.75
C GLU A 190 -2.05 -25.43 -5.52
N ALA A 191 -0.73 -25.52 -5.73
CA ALA A 191 0.24 -25.66 -4.65
C ALA A 191 0.16 -24.48 -3.67
N MET A 192 0.15 -23.24 -4.16
CA MET A 192 0.06 -22.04 -3.33
C MET A 192 -1.28 -21.96 -2.60
N SER A 193 -2.40 -22.25 -3.27
CA SER A 193 -3.74 -22.27 -2.66
C SER A 193 -3.83 -23.30 -1.53
N ARG A 194 -3.17 -24.45 -1.67
CA ARG A 194 -3.06 -25.44 -0.60
C ARG A 194 -2.21 -24.93 0.57
N LEU A 195 -1.03 -24.37 0.29
CA LEU A 195 -0.14 -23.86 1.34
C LEU A 195 -0.80 -22.72 2.13
N LEU A 196 -1.52 -21.82 1.46
CA LEU A 196 -2.27 -20.74 2.10
C LEU A 196 -3.36 -21.25 3.04
N ARG A 197 -4.14 -22.28 2.64
CA ARG A 197 -5.13 -22.91 3.53
C ARG A 197 -4.50 -23.51 4.76
N ILE A 198 -3.37 -24.19 4.61
CA ILE A 198 -2.62 -24.75 5.73
C ILE A 198 -2.09 -23.64 6.63
N ALA A 199 -1.52 -22.58 6.06
CA ALA A 199 -1.03 -21.43 6.79
C ALA A 199 -2.15 -20.74 7.58
N ALA A 200 -3.35 -20.59 7.01
CA ALA A 200 -4.51 -20.03 7.71
C ALA A 200 -4.97 -20.91 8.88
N ALA A 201 -4.98 -22.23 8.71
CA ALA A 201 -5.28 -23.16 9.79
C ALA A 201 -4.23 -23.09 10.92
N GLN A 202 -2.95 -22.97 10.57
CA GLN A 202 -1.88 -22.81 11.57
C GLN A 202 -1.97 -21.47 12.30
N LEU A 203 -2.30 -20.38 11.59
CA LEU A 203 -2.53 -19.08 12.21
C LEU A 203 -3.65 -19.15 13.25
N TRP A 204 -4.73 -19.88 12.98
CA TRP A 204 -5.80 -20.07 13.95
C TRP A 204 -5.33 -20.82 15.22
N THR A 205 -4.47 -21.84 15.07
CA THR A 205 -3.84 -22.50 16.21
C THR A 205 -3.00 -21.51 17.04
N VAL A 206 -2.21 -20.67 16.36
CA VAL A 206 -1.41 -19.62 17.03
C VAL A 206 -2.29 -18.64 17.79
N PHE A 207 -3.40 -18.17 17.20
CA PHE A 207 -4.37 -17.30 17.88
C PHE A 207 -4.94 -17.95 19.14
N ASN A 208 -5.32 -19.23 19.08
CA ASN A 208 -5.84 -19.94 20.26
C ASN A 208 -4.79 -20.13 21.35
N GLU A 209 -3.54 -20.44 20.99
CA GLU A 209 -2.44 -20.63 21.94
C GLU A 209 -2.03 -19.31 22.61
N ALA A 210 -2.05 -18.21 21.86
CA ALA A 210 -1.72 -16.88 22.35
C ALA A 210 -2.89 -16.18 23.09
N GLY A 211 -4.14 -16.58 22.81
CA GLY A 211 -5.33 -15.87 23.28
C GLY A 211 -5.51 -14.51 22.58
N GLU A 212 -5.05 -14.40 21.34
CA GLU A 212 -5.01 -13.17 20.54
C GLU A 212 -5.79 -13.33 19.24
N ALA A 213 -6.15 -12.22 18.61
CA ALA A 213 -6.83 -12.19 17.32
C ALA A 213 -6.44 -10.91 16.57
N ASP A 214 -6.30 -11.01 15.25
CA ASP A 214 -6.16 -9.84 14.39
C ASP A 214 -7.52 -9.27 13.96
N PHE A 215 -7.50 -8.11 13.29
CA PHE A 215 -8.72 -7.44 12.82
C PHE A 215 -9.54 -8.27 11.84
N VAL A 216 -8.89 -9.08 11.01
CA VAL A 216 -9.57 -9.95 10.05
C VAL A 216 -10.32 -11.06 10.78
N GLU A 217 -9.71 -11.63 11.82
CA GLU A 217 -10.32 -12.67 12.66
C GLU A 217 -11.55 -12.11 13.38
N VAL A 218 -11.45 -10.90 13.94
CA VAL A 218 -12.59 -10.25 14.59
C VAL A 218 -13.77 -10.11 13.64
N ALA A 219 -13.55 -9.67 12.40
CA ALA A 219 -14.60 -9.55 11.40
C ALA A 219 -15.20 -10.91 11.01
N GLN A 220 -14.36 -11.93 10.76
CA GLN A 220 -14.82 -13.27 10.41
C GLN A 220 -15.60 -13.94 11.55
N ARG A 221 -15.16 -13.76 12.81
CA ARG A 221 -15.87 -14.27 13.98
C ARG A 221 -17.20 -13.59 14.19
N ALA A 222 -17.31 -12.28 13.93
CA ALA A 222 -18.58 -11.58 13.95
C ALA A 222 -19.57 -12.17 12.93
N LEU A 223 -19.12 -12.44 11.70
CA LEU A 223 -19.95 -13.10 10.70
C LEU A 223 -20.39 -14.51 11.13
N LEU A 224 -19.46 -15.33 11.62
CA LEU A 224 -19.77 -16.68 12.13
C LEU A 224 -20.77 -16.62 13.29
N ALA A 225 -20.63 -15.66 14.20
CA ALA A 225 -21.53 -15.47 15.33
C ALA A 225 -22.95 -15.08 14.92
N LEU A 226 -23.16 -14.49 13.73
CA LEU A 226 -24.48 -14.18 13.18
C LEU A 226 -25.12 -15.37 12.43
N GLY A 227 -24.33 -16.35 12.00
CA GLY A 227 -24.82 -17.46 11.16
C GLY A 227 -25.09 -17.02 9.72
N SER A 228 -25.82 -17.85 8.96
CA SER A 228 -26.26 -17.50 7.59
C SER A 228 -27.68 -16.93 7.62
N ALA A 229 -28.15 -16.40 6.49
CA ALA A 229 -29.53 -15.93 6.37
C ALA A 229 -30.55 -17.07 6.53
N GLU A 230 -30.18 -18.28 6.08
CA GLU A 230 -30.98 -19.49 6.15
C GLU A 230 -30.89 -20.18 7.53
N ALA A 231 -29.83 -19.89 8.28
CA ALA A 231 -29.57 -20.43 9.62
C ALA A 231 -29.02 -19.33 10.55
N PRO A 232 -29.86 -18.33 10.92
CA PRO A 232 -29.44 -17.26 11.81
C PRO A 232 -29.25 -17.80 13.23
N THR A 233 -28.28 -17.26 13.95
CA THR A 233 -28.07 -17.60 15.36
C THR A 233 -29.03 -16.84 16.28
N ASP A 234 -29.16 -17.28 17.54
CA ASP A 234 -29.91 -16.55 18.57
C ASP A 234 -29.41 -15.11 18.74
N LEU A 235 -28.11 -14.87 18.55
CA LEU A 235 -27.52 -13.54 18.58
C LEU A 235 -28.05 -12.67 17.43
N ALA A 236 -28.08 -13.21 16.21
CA ALA A 236 -28.61 -12.48 15.05
C ALA A 236 -30.10 -12.13 15.25
N LEU A 237 -30.90 -13.07 15.75
CA LEU A 237 -32.32 -12.84 16.06
C LEU A 237 -32.51 -11.77 17.14
N ALA A 238 -31.68 -11.80 18.20
CA ALA A 238 -31.73 -10.79 19.26
C ALA A 238 -31.33 -9.39 18.76
N LEU A 239 -30.35 -9.30 17.87
CA LEU A 239 -29.94 -8.04 17.24
C LEU A 239 -31.01 -7.52 16.27
N ASP A 240 -31.62 -8.39 15.46
CA ASP A 240 -32.70 -8.03 14.54
C ASP A 240 -33.88 -7.36 15.25
N TYR A 241 -34.23 -7.85 16.45
CA TYR A 241 -35.29 -7.26 17.27
C TYR A 241 -34.92 -5.91 17.89
N ARG A 242 -33.63 -5.67 18.17
CA ARG A 242 -33.13 -4.47 18.87
C ARG A 242 -32.76 -3.35 17.90
N MET A 243 -32.20 -3.69 16.76
CA MET A 243 -31.66 -2.73 15.80
C MET A 243 -32.77 -2.23 14.89
N ARG A 244 -32.99 -0.91 14.91
CA ARG A 244 -33.96 -0.25 14.03
C ARG A 244 -33.32 0.58 12.94
N HIS A 245 -32.18 1.20 13.23
CA HIS A 245 -31.53 2.12 12.31
C HIS A 245 -30.03 1.80 12.26
N LEU A 246 -29.52 1.63 11.05
CA LEU A 246 -28.10 1.47 10.76
C LEU A 246 -27.62 2.66 9.95
N LEU A 247 -26.56 3.32 10.42
CA LEU A 247 -25.90 4.41 9.73
C LEU A 247 -24.47 3.97 9.43
N VAL A 248 -24.08 4.06 8.16
CA VAL A 248 -22.74 3.71 7.68
C VAL A 248 -22.15 4.94 7.00
N ASP A 249 -21.06 5.44 7.54
CA ASP A 249 -20.29 6.53 6.92
C ASP A 249 -19.10 5.95 6.15
N GLU A 250 -18.54 6.73 5.23
CA GLU A 250 -17.39 6.33 4.39
C GLU A 250 -17.61 4.99 3.65
N PHE A 251 -18.81 4.77 3.11
CA PHE A 251 -19.20 3.51 2.49
C PHE A 251 -18.28 3.10 1.32
N GLN A 252 -17.64 4.06 0.64
CA GLN A 252 -16.68 3.79 -0.43
C GLN A 252 -15.40 3.06 0.04
N ASP A 253 -15.14 3.02 1.35
CA ASP A 253 -14.02 2.29 1.96
C ASP A 253 -14.45 0.94 2.55
N THR A 254 -15.71 0.54 2.35
CA THR A 254 -16.25 -0.71 2.90
C THR A 254 -15.77 -1.91 2.08
N SER A 255 -15.33 -2.97 2.78
CA SER A 255 -14.90 -4.22 2.13
C SER A 255 -16.07 -5.18 1.88
N PRO A 256 -15.91 -6.20 1.01
CA PRO A 256 -16.93 -7.24 0.80
C PRO A 256 -17.38 -7.92 2.10
N THR A 257 -16.44 -8.22 3.00
CA THR A 257 -16.70 -8.80 4.33
C THR A 257 -17.62 -7.91 5.17
N GLN A 258 -17.45 -6.60 5.11
CA GLN A 258 -18.29 -5.64 5.84
C GLN A 258 -19.67 -5.47 5.20
N VAL A 259 -19.78 -5.52 3.87
CA VAL A 259 -21.09 -5.55 3.20
C VAL A 259 -21.84 -6.84 3.53
N GLU A 260 -21.15 -7.97 3.60
CA GLU A 260 -21.73 -9.24 4.05
C GLU A 260 -22.23 -9.15 5.51
N LEU A 261 -21.50 -8.45 6.38
CA LEU A 261 -21.94 -8.17 7.74
C LEU A 261 -23.25 -7.37 7.76
N LEU A 262 -23.32 -6.29 6.97
CA LEU A 262 -24.54 -5.50 6.83
C LEU A 262 -25.70 -6.33 6.27
N ARG A 263 -25.44 -7.21 5.30
CA ARG A 263 -26.44 -8.13 4.74
C ARG A 263 -27.00 -9.05 5.81
N ARG A 264 -26.16 -9.64 6.67
CA ARG A 264 -26.62 -10.52 7.76
C ARG A 264 -27.40 -9.78 8.84
N LEU A 265 -26.93 -8.60 9.23
CA LEU A 265 -27.61 -7.77 10.23
C LEU A 265 -28.99 -7.27 9.76
N THR A 266 -29.19 -7.17 8.44
CA THR A 266 -30.43 -6.69 7.83
C THR A 266 -31.24 -7.79 7.15
N ALA A 267 -30.89 -9.06 7.33
CA ALA A 267 -31.53 -10.18 6.64
C ALA A 267 -33.03 -10.29 6.93
N GLY A 268 -33.45 -9.93 8.15
CA GLY A 268 -34.86 -9.92 8.55
C GLY A 268 -35.63 -8.67 8.16
N TRP A 269 -35.00 -7.68 7.52
CA TRP A 269 -35.58 -6.36 7.28
C TRP A 269 -36.35 -6.32 5.97
N ALA A 270 -37.50 -5.63 5.99
CA ALA A 270 -38.40 -5.51 4.85
C ALA A 270 -38.75 -4.04 4.57
N PRO A 271 -38.99 -3.67 3.31
CA PRO A 271 -39.43 -2.32 2.97
C PRO A 271 -40.69 -1.91 3.76
N GLY A 272 -40.62 -0.77 4.45
CA GLY A 272 -41.74 -0.19 5.19
C GLY A 272 -42.00 -0.79 6.58
N ASP A 273 -41.12 -1.65 7.11
CA ASP A 273 -41.25 -2.23 8.45
C ASP A 273 -40.80 -1.30 9.61
N GLY A 274 -40.39 -0.07 9.27
CA GLY A 274 -39.92 0.95 10.20
C GLY A 274 -38.42 0.89 10.52
N ARG A 275 -37.68 -0.08 9.97
CA ARG A 275 -36.23 -0.18 10.07
C ARG A 275 -35.56 0.47 8.86
N THR A 276 -34.38 1.07 9.04
CA THR A 276 -33.70 1.83 7.99
C THR A 276 -32.20 1.61 7.96
N LEU A 277 -31.66 1.41 6.77
CA LEU A 277 -30.22 1.48 6.49
C LEU A 277 -29.91 2.78 5.75
N PHE A 278 -28.99 3.57 6.27
CA PHE A 278 -28.52 4.82 5.67
C PHE A 278 -27.01 4.78 5.49
N ALA A 279 -26.55 4.82 4.24
CA ALA A 279 -25.14 4.79 3.89
C ALA A 279 -24.72 6.11 3.23
N VAL A 280 -23.59 6.66 3.64
CA VAL A 280 -22.97 7.87 3.09
C VAL A 280 -21.58 7.53 2.59
N GLY A 281 -21.19 8.08 1.44
CA GLY A 281 -19.85 7.93 0.91
C GLY A 281 -19.66 8.69 -0.40
N ASP A 282 -18.41 8.85 -0.80
CA ASP A 282 -18.03 9.45 -2.09
C ASP A 282 -17.09 8.50 -2.85
N PRO A 283 -17.56 7.87 -3.95
CA PRO A 283 -16.73 6.94 -4.71
C PRO A 283 -15.50 7.63 -5.35
N MET A 284 -15.50 8.96 -5.52
CA MET A 284 -14.32 9.71 -6.01
C MET A 284 -13.22 9.86 -4.94
N GLN A 285 -13.51 9.54 -3.68
CA GLN A 285 -12.57 9.62 -2.54
C GLN A 285 -12.10 8.25 -2.05
N SER A 286 -12.35 7.18 -2.81
CA SER A 286 -11.84 5.86 -2.45
C SER A 286 -10.34 5.78 -2.72
N ILE A 287 -9.56 5.89 -1.66
CA ILE A 287 -8.08 5.87 -1.69
C ILE A 287 -7.50 4.67 -0.95
N TYR A 288 -8.35 3.77 -0.44
CA TYR A 288 -7.97 2.60 0.34
C TYR A 288 -8.08 1.28 -0.45
N ARG A 289 -7.87 1.29 -1.77
CA ARG A 289 -7.90 0.06 -2.60
C ARG A 289 -6.92 -1.01 -2.06
N PHE A 290 -5.81 -0.62 -1.45
CA PHE A 290 -4.87 -1.54 -0.79
C PHE A 290 -5.47 -2.29 0.41
N ARG A 291 -6.59 -1.81 0.97
CA ARG A 291 -7.41 -2.46 2.00
C ARG A 291 -8.70 -3.08 1.42
N LYS A 292 -8.78 -3.26 0.10
CA LYS A 292 -9.96 -3.74 -0.63
C LYS A 292 -11.23 -2.91 -0.43
N ALA A 293 -11.08 -1.60 -0.25
CA ALA A 293 -12.15 -0.67 -0.60
C ALA A 293 -12.43 -0.84 -2.11
N ASP A 294 -13.58 -1.40 -2.45
CA ASP A 294 -13.99 -1.61 -3.83
C ASP A 294 -15.07 -0.60 -4.21
N VAL A 295 -14.71 0.31 -5.11
CA VAL A 295 -15.64 1.30 -5.62
C VAL A 295 -16.73 0.67 -6.49
N GLY A 296 -16.44 -0.47 -7.12
CA GLY A 296 -17.45 -1.30 -7.79
C GLY A 296 -18.53 -1.77 -6.82
N LEU A 297 -18.16 -2.11 -5.57
CA LEU A 297 -19.11 -2.49 -4.52
C LEU A 297 -20.03 -1.34 -4.15
N PHE A 298 -19.51 -0.11 -4.05
CA PHE A 298 -20.34 1.09 -3.84
C PHE A 298 -21.41 1.22 -4.94
N LEU A 299 -21.00 1.11 -6.21
CA LEU A 299 -21.92 1.20 -7.35
C LEU A 299 -22.93 0.05 -7.37
N SER A 300 -22.48 -1.17 -7.11
CA SER A 300 -23.32 -2.37 -7.05
C SER A 300 -24.39 -2.25 -5.96
N VAL A 301 -24.01 -1.80 -4.77
CA VAL A 301 -24.95 -1.58 -3.66
C VAL A 301 -25.91 -0.44 -3.95
N ALA A 302 -25.47 0.63 -4.60
CA ALA A 302 -26.34 1.73 -5.00
C ALA A 302 -27.40 1.31 -6.05
N ASP A 303 -27.06 0.37 -6.93
CA ASP A 303 -27.93 -0.13 -7.99
C ASP A 303 -28.83 -1.30 -7.52
N ARG A 304 -28.24 -2.31 -6.88
CA ARG A 304 -28.88 -3.58 -6.52
C ARG A 304 -29.34 -3.64 -5.06
N GLY A 305 -28.87 -2.74 -4.20
CA GLY A 305 -29.16 -2.75 -2.77
C GLY A 305 -28.28 -3.71 -1.95
N ILE A 306 -28.67 -3.98 -0.71
CA ILE A 306 -28.00 -4.95 0.18
C ILE A 306 -29.01 -6.01 0.61
N GLY A 307 -28.79 -7.27 0.23
CA GLY A 307 -29.73 -8.35 0.51
C GLY A 307 -31.09 -8.09 -0.13
N GLY A 308 -32.15 -8.03 0.68
CA GLY A 308 -33.51 -7.69 0.23
C GLY A 308 -33.84 -6.19 0.23
N LEU A 309 -32.90 -5.34 0.64
CA LEU A 309 -33.14 -3.90 0.81
C LEU A 309 -32.70 -3.10 -0.41
N SER A 310 -33.66 -2.50 -1.11
CA SER A 310 -33.37 -1.47 -2.12
C SER A 310 -33.01 -0.14 -1.46
N LEU A 311 -31.95 0.51 -1.94
CA LEU A 311 -31.49 1.80 -1.43
C LEU A 311 -31.89 2.94 -2.37
N ALA A 312 -32.34 4.06 -1.80
CA ALA A 312 -32.61 5.27 -2.56
C ALA A 312 -31.31 6.09 -2.70
N LEU A 313 -30.78 6.21 -3.91
CA LEU A 313 -29.57 7.00 -4.16
C LEU A 313 -29.88 8.50 -4.09
N LEU A 314 -29.24 9.19 -3.14
CA LEU A 314 -29.30 10.65 -3.01
C LEU A 314 -27.94 11.26 -3.37
N ARG A 315 -27.95 12.27 -4.24
CA ARG A 315 -26.73 12.98 -4.67
C ARG A 315 -26.66 14.36 -4.02
N LEU A 316 -25.61 14.59 -3.24
CA LEU A 316 -25.28 15.89 -2.68
C LEU A 316 -24.20 16.55 -3.53
N THR A 317 -24.47 17.73 -4.07
CA THR A 317 -23.55 18.47 -4.96
C THR A 317 -22.99 19.75 -4.33
N ARG A 318 -23.53 20.17 -3.18
CA ARG A 318 -23.12 21.42 -2.52
C ARG A 318 -21.84 21.21 -1.71
N ASN A 319 -20.79 21.96 -2.04
CA ASN A 319 -19.57 22.04 -1.25
C ASN A 319 -19.65 23.26 -0.31
N ASN A 320 -19.73 23.00 0.99
CA ASN A 320 -19.75 24.04 2.03
C ASN A 320 -18.37 24.28 2.67
N ARG A 321 -17.31 23.62 2.20
CA ARG A 321 -15.98 23.63 2.83
C ARG A 321 -15.04 24.63 2.17
N SER A 322 -15.02 24.68 0.85
CA SER A 322 -14.04 25.42 0.05
C SER A 322 -14.66 26.61 -0.67
N CYS A 323 -13.82 27.59 -1.00
CA CYS A 323 -14.22 28.73 -1.81
C CYS A 323 -14.44 28.35 -3.29
N PRO A 324 -15.16 29.17 -4.06
CA PRO A 324 -15.41 28.91 -5.49
C PRO A 324 -14.14 28.71 -6.32
N ALA A 325 -13.07 29.47 -6.06
CA ALA A 325 -11.84 29.38 -6.83
C ALA A 325 -11.16 28.00 -6.75
N VAL A 326 -11.20 27.36 -5.58
CA VAL A 326 -10.69 26.00 -5.38
C VAL A 326 -11.61 24.97 -6.05
N VAL A 327 -12.92 25.06 -5.81
CA VAL A 327 -13.90 24.11 -6.37
C VAL A 327 -13.89 24.13 -7.90
N ASP A 328 -13.85 25.31 -8.50
CA ASP A 328 -13.82 25.48 -9.96
C ASP A 328 -12.53 24.92 -10.58
N TRP A 329 -11.40 25.09 -9.90
CA TRP A 329 -10.14 24.48 -10.34
C TRP A 329 -10.21 22.95 -10.29
N VAL A 330 -10.73 22.38 -9.20
CA VAL A 330 -10.90 20.92 -9.05
C VAL A 330 -11.84 20.39 -10.14
N ASN A 331 -13.01 21.02 -10.34
CA ASN A 331 -13.96 20.62 -11.36
C ASN A 331 -13.32 20.57 -12.76
N ARG A 332 -12.57 21.62 -13.14
CA ARG A 332 -11.91 21.68 -14.46
C ARG A 332 -10.79 20.64 -14.60
N SER A 333 -9.92 20.53 -13.59
CA SER A 333 -8.75 19.65 -13.65
C SER A 333 -9.15 18.18 -13.68
N PHE A 334 -10.07 17.76 -12.81
CA PHE A 334 -10.42 16.35 -12.67
C PHE A 334 -11.42 15.84 -13.71
N ALA A 335 -12.18 16.71 -14.38
CA ALA A 335 -13.05 16.33 -15.50
C ALA A 335 -12.27 15.69 -16.66
N GLY A 336 -11.00 16.06 -16.88
CA GLY A 336 -10.13 15.46 -17.90
C GLY A 336 -9.29 14.27 -17.41
N ILE A 337 -9.26 14.02 -16.10
CA ILE A 337 -8.47 12.94 -15.49
C ILE A 337 -9.33 11.69 -15.29
N PHE A 338 -10.57 11.88 -14.86
CA PHE A 338 -11.50 10.79 -14.61
C PHE A 338 -12.09 10.26 -15.94
N PRO A 339 -12.49 8.98 -16.00
CA PRO A 339 -13.16 8.41 -17.15
C PRO A 339 -14.51 9.09 -17.42
N THR A 340 -15.00 8.95 -18.65
CA THR A 340 -16.28 9.54 -19.11
C THR A 340 -17.51 8.81 -18.57
N ALA A 341 -17.36 7.56 -18.13
CA ALA A 341 -18.43 6.71 -17.60
C ALA A 341 -17.98 5.93 -16.37
N ASP A 342 -18.94 5.60 -15.51
CA ASP A 342 -18.75 4.68 -14.38
C ASP A 342 -18.56 3.25 -14.95
N GLY A 343 -17.67 2.45 -14.34
CA GLY A 343 -17.40 1.08 -14.73
C GLY A 343 -17.22 0.21 -13.49
N VAL A 344 -18.25 -0.58 -13.16
CA VAL A 344 -18.29 -1.43 -11.94
C VAL A 344 -17.11 -2.40 -11.92
N ALA A 345 -16.93 -3.16 -13.00
CA ALA A 345 -15.89 -4.20 -13.09
C ALA A 345 -14.45 -3.66 -13.17
N SER A 346 -14.26 -2.38 -13.48
CA SER A 346 -12.94 -1.74 -13.49
C SER A 346 -12.72 -0.82 -12.28
N GLY A 347 -13.72 -0.69 -11.40
CA GLY A 347 -13.72 0.32 -10.33
C GLY A 347 -13.62 1.75 -10.85
N ALA A 348 -13.97 1.98 -12.11
CA ALA A 348 -13.84 3.28 -12.78
C ALA A 348 -15.00 4.18 -12.36
N ILE A 349 -14.70 5.41 -11.92
CA ILE A 349 -15.70 6.39 -11.54
C ILE A 349 -15.59 7.59 -12.44
N ARG A 350 -16.72 8.06 -12.96
CA ARG A 350 -16.85 9.33 -13.64
C ARG A 350 -16.80 10.47 -12.63
N TYR A 351 -16.09 11.53 -12.99
CA TYR A 351 -16.10 12.76 -12.20
C TYR A 351 -17.50 13.36 -12.07
N ARG A 352 -17.82 13.81 -10.86
CA ARG A 352 -19.09 14.43 -10.50
C ARG A 352 -18.82 15.82 -9.93
N GLU A 353 -19.25 16.84 -10.66
CA GLU A 353 -19.00 18.24 -10.27
C GLU A 353 -19.69 18.65 -8.96
N PHE A 354 -19.03 19.58 -8.27
CA PHE A 354 -19.52 20.21 -7.05
C PHE A 354 -19.81 21.70 -7.26
N ALA A 355 -20.76 22.24 -6.50
CA ALA A 355 -21.09 23.65 -6.46
C ALA A 355 -20.68 24.26 -5.11
N ALA A 356 -19.75 25.22 -5.13
CA ALA A 356 -19.34 25.95 -3.93
C ALA A 356 -20.49 26.80 -3.39
N THR A 357 -20.63 26.84 -2.06
CA THR A 357 -21.63 27.70 -1.38
C THR A 357 -20.99 28.79 -0.52
N ARG A 358 -19.67 28.73 -0.29
CA ARG A 358 -18.94 29.77 0.44
C ARG A 358 -18.82 31.03 -0.41
N ALA A 359 -18.70 32.17 0.27
CA ALA A 359 -18.40 33.42 -0.39
C ALA A 359 -17.02 33.38 -1.05
N PRO A 360 -16.82 34.06 -2.20
CA PRO A 360 -15.50 34.31 -2.75
C PRO A 360 -14.65 35.10 -1.76
N LEU A 361 -13.37 34.79 -1.72
CA LEU A 361 -12.37 35.42 -0.88
C LEU A 361 -11.19 35.86 -1.78
N ALA A 362 -10.64 37.04 -1.50
CA ALA A 362 -9.63 37.65 -2.34
C ALA A 362 -8.26 36.97 -2.19
N GLY A 363 -7.59 36.69 -3.32
CA GLY A 363 -6.29 36.02 -3.32
C GLY A 363 -6.35 34.50 -3.14
N GLU A 364 -7.54 33.92 -3.12
CA GLU A 364 -7.73 32.48 -2.99
C GLU A 364 -7.76 31.74 -4.33
N GLY A 365 -7.42 30.46 -4.28
CA GLY A 365 -7.40 29.58 -5.43
C GLY A 365 -6.25 28.58 -5.35
N VAL A 366 -5.95 27.98 -6.49
CA VAL A 366 -4.85 27.01 -6.62
C VAL A 366 -3.70 27.69 -7.36
N VAL A 367 -2.52 27.70 -6.73
CA VAL A 367 -1.30 28.26 -7.29
C VAL A 367 -0.28 27.13 -7.50
N VAL A 368 0.32 27.07 -8.68
CA VAL A 368 1.39 26.12 -9.00
C VAL A 368 2.72 26.86 -8.91
N HIS A 369 3.64 26.35 -8.09
CA HIS A 369 4.99 26.87 -7.93
C HIS A 369 5.99 25.94 -8.65
N PRO A 370 6.25 26.14 -9.96
CA PRO A 370 7.18 25.28 -10.69
C PRO A 370 8.62 25.52 -10.24
N LEU A 371 9.33 24.44 -9.94
CA LEU A 371 10.77 24.46 -9.65
C LEU A 371 11.50 23.88 -10.86
N VAL A 372 12.40 24.65 -11.44
CA VAL A 372 13.21 24.24 -12.60
C VAL A 372 14.62 23.96 -12.10
N VAL A 373 14.99 22.69 -12.08
CA VAL A 373 16.33 22.22 -11.66
C VAL A 373 17.10 21.79 -12.90
N ALA A 374 18.40 22.07 -12.96
CA ALA A 374 19.25 21.59 -14.04
C ALA A 374 19.35 20.06 -13.98
N ARG A 375 19.37 19.41 -15.15
CA ARG A 375 19.34 17.94 -15.31
C ARG A 375 20.52 17.20 -14.64
N ASP A 376 21.55 17.94 -14.25
CA ASP A 376 22.82 17.44 -13.76
C ASP A 376 22.92 17.48 -12.22
N GLU A 377 21.89 18.04 -11.54
CA GLU A 377 21.78 18.25 -10.09
C GLU A 377 20.59 17.45 -9.49
N GLU A 378 20.34 16.23 -9.97
CA GLU A 378 19.18 15.43 -9.54
C GLU A 378 19.36 14.82 -8.12
N GLY A 379 18.37 15.07 -7.25
CA GLY A 379 18.19 14.43 -5.95
C GLY A 379 18.14 15.40 -4.78
N VAL A 380 19.26 15.53 -4.06
CA VAL A 380 19.34 16.25 -2.77
C VAL A 380 19.08 17.75 -2.92
N ASP A 381 19.55 18.38 -4.00
CA ASP A 381 19.36 19.81 -4.23
C ASP A 381 17.93 20.15 -4.62
N ALA A 382 17.25 19.31 -5.40
CA ALA A 382 15.84 19.51 -5.78
C ALA A 382 14.89 19.43 -4.57
N ASP A 383 15.06 18.42 -3.71
CA ASP A 383 14.27 18.26 -2.49
C ASP A 383 14.49 19.42 -1.50
N LEU A 384 15.72 19.91 -1.41
CA LEU A 384 16.04 21.05 -0.56
C LEU A 384 15.45 22.36 -1.12
N LEU A 385 15.52 22.59 -2.43
CA LEU A 385 14.89 23.73 -3.08
C LEU A 385 13.37 23.70 -2.92
N GLU A 386 12.74 22.53 -3.03
CA GLU A 386 11.31 22.36 -2.78
C GLU A 386 10.95 22.63 -1.32
N ALA A 387 11.73 22.09 -0.37
CA ALA A 387 11.57 22.37 1.05
C ALA A 387 11.64 23.87 1.37
N GLU A 388 12.65 24.59 0.84
CA GLU A 388 12.78 26.03 1.03
C GLU A 388 11.62 26.81 0.38
N ALA A 389 11.15 26.40 -0.80
CA ALA A 389 9.98 26.99 -1.43
C ALA A 389 8.71 26.83 -0.57
N VAL A 390 8.49 25.62 -0.03
CA VAL A 390 7.39 25.35 0.92
C VAL A 390 7.50 26.23 2.16
N LEU A 391 8.69 26.35 2.76
CA LEU A 391 8.90 27.20 3.93
C LEU A 391 8.65 28.68 3.64
N ASN A 392 9.04 29.18 2.47
CA ASN A 392 8.74 30.54 2.07
C ASN A 392 7.22 30.80 1.95
N ILE A 393 6.46 29.81 1.49
CA ILE A 393 4.99 29.89 1.44
C ILE A 393 4.42 29.89 2.86
N VAL A 394 4.87 28.98 3.73
CA VAL A 394 4.44 28.92 5.14
C VAL A 394 4.72 30.24 5.85
N ASP A 395 5.93 30.79 5.69
CA ASP A 395 6.31 32.08 6.27
C ASP A 395 5.44 33.23 5.75
N ALA A 396 5.07 33.21 4.46
CA ALA A 396 4.18 34.22 3.88
C ALA A 396 2.76 34.15 4.46
N VAL A 397 2.20 32.95 4.60
CA VAL A 397 0.87 32.75 5.17
C VAL A 397 0.83 33.16 6.63
N ARG A 398 1.82 32.75 7.43
CA ARG A 398 1.88 33.12 8.85
C ARG A 398 2.15 34.61 9.08
N ARG A 399 2.83 35.29 8.15
CA ARG A 399 2.99 36.75 8.18
C ARG A 399 1.68 37.49 7.88
N ASP A 400 0.83 36.93 7.03
CA ASP A 400 -0.50 37.47 6.72
C ASP A 400 -1.46 37.25 7.90
N ASP A 401 -1.49 36.03 8.43
CA ASP A 401 -2.34 35.65 9.56
C ASP A 401 -1.72 34.48 10.36
N PRO A 402 -1.21 34.73 11.59
CA PRO A 402 -0.58 33.70 12.42
C PRO A 402 -1.51 32.56 12.87
N GLU A 403 -2.83 32.78 12.86
CA GLU A 403 -3.84 31.82 13.33
C GLU A 403 -4.32 30.88 12.21
N ARG A 404 -3.94 31.13 10.94
CA ARG A 404 -4.31 30.25 9.84
C ARG A 404 -3.69 28.87 9.99
N ARG A 405 -4.52 27.85 9.80
CA ARG A 405 -4.09 26.46 9.81
C ARG A 405 -3.52 26.09 8.45
N VAL A 406 -2.23 25.75 8.44
CA VAL A 406 -1.50 25.32 7.25
C VAL A 406 -1.23 23.82 7.34
N ALA A 407 -1.56 23.08 6.28
CA ALA A 407 -1.18 21.67 6.14
C ALA A 407 -0.22 21.49 4.96
N VAL A 408 0.85 20.73 5.19
CA VAL A 408 1.71 20.19 4.13
C VAL A 408 1.40 18.72 3.99
N LEU A 409 0.83 18.33 2.83
CA LEU A 409 0.41 16.96 2.57
C LEU A 409 1.36 16.29 1.60
N VAL A 410 2.00 15.21 2.05
CA VAL A 410 2.87 14.39 1.23
C VAL A 410 2.21 13.06 0.86
N ARG A 411 2.65 12.46 -0.25
CA ARG A 411 2.23 11.10 -0.61
C ARG A 411 2.85 10.04 0.31
N ALA A 412 4.16 10.12 0.54
CA ALA A 412 4.91 9.21 1.41
C ALA A 412 5.65 10.01 2.48
N ARG A 413 5.81 9.41 3.68
CA ARG A 413 6.40 10.08 4.85
C ARG A 413 7.83 10.57 4.60
N SER A 414 8.65 9.79 3.89
CA SER A 414 10.03 10.16 3.53
C SER A 414 10.14 11.44 2.69
N HIS A 415 9.04 11.92 2.11
CA HIS A 415 9.02 13.20 1.38
C HIS A 415 9.12 14.40 2.32
N LEU A 416 8.93 14.22 3.63
CA LEU A 416 9.05 15.28 4.63
C LEU A 416 10.46 15.43 5.18
N ASP A 417 11.38 14.49 4.92
CA ASP A 417 12.70 14.47 5.53
C ASP A 417 13.49 15.76 5.21
N ALA A 418 13.50 16.18 3.94
CA ALA A 418 14.15 17.42 3.51
C ALA A 418 13.51 18.66 4.14
N LEU A 419 12.18 18.69 4.24
CA LEU A 419 11.43 19.80 4.84
C LEU A 419 11.70 19.91 6.35
N VAL A 420 11.63 18.80 7.09
CA VAL A 420 11.92 18.77 8.52
C VAL A 420 13.38 19.16 8.79
N ALA A 421 14.31 18.67 7.98
CA ALA A 421 15.72 19.05 8.07
C ALA A 421 15.95 20.55 7.75
N ALA A 422 15.20 21.12 6.81
CA ALA A 422 15.26 22.55 6.51
C ALA A 422 14.69 23.39 7.68
N ILE A 423 13.53 23.01 8.24
CA ILE A 423 12.94 23.69 9.42
C ILE A 423 13.94 23.75 10.57
N ARG A 424 14.55 22.61 10.92
CA ARG A 424 15.53 22.53 12.01
C ARG A 424 16.76 23.41 11.78
N ARG A 425 17.22 23.53 10.54
CA ARG A 425 18.42 24.31 10.18
C ARG A 425 18.16 25.81 10.09
N SER A 426 17.07 26.22 9.44
CA SER A 426 16.85 27.62 9.03
C SER A 426 15.67 28.30 9.73
N ARG A 427 14.82 27.54 10.45
CA ARG A 427 13.58 28.02 11.09
C ARG A 427 13.35 27.38 12.46
N GLY A 428 14.34 27.38 13.35
CA GLY A 428 14.23 26.76 14.68
C GLY A 428 13.09 27.27 15.59
N GLY A 429 12.46 28.41 15.27
CA GLY A 429 11.26 28.91 15.96
C GLY A 429 9.92 28.45 15.35
N LEU A 430 9.94 27.77 14.19
CA LEU A 430 8.75 27.26 13.53
C LEU A 430 8.39 25.89 14.13
N ARG A 431 7.41 25.89 15.03
CA ARG A 431 6.82 24.67 15.59
C ARG A 431 5.82 24.07 14.61
N PHE A 432 5.80 22.75 14.51
CA PHE A 432 4.88 22.02 13.65
C PHE A 432 4.44 20.74 14.35
N GLN A 433 3.21 20.33 14.08
CA GLN A 433 2.73 19.01 14.44
C GLN A 433 3.07 18.05 13.31
N ALA A 434 3.95 17.10 13.60
CA ALA A 434 4.27 16.01 12.72
C ALA A 434 3.69 14.71 13.30
N VAL A 435 2.61 14.23 12.72
CA VAL A 435 2.00 12.96 13.13
C VAL A 435 2.78 11.83 12.46
N GLU A 436 3.48 11.01 13.24
CA GLU A 436 4.13 9.77 12.77
C GLU A 436 5.21 9.98 11.68
N ILE A 437 6.11 10.96 11.85
CA ILE A 437 7.12 11.31 10.81
C ILE A 437 8.55 10.96 11.23
N GLU A 438 8.91 11.17 12.49
CA GLU A 438 10.24 10.81 12.98
C GLU A 438 10.17 9.47 13.73
N GLY A 439 10.87 8.47 13.22
CA GLY A 439 10.96 7.16 13.85
C GLY A 439 11.57 7.29 15.25
N LEU A 440 11.00 6.57 16.22
CA LEU A 440 11.46 6.55 17.61
C LEU A 440 12.94 6.13 17.68
N ALA A 441 13.35 5.18 16.82
CA ALA A 441 14.72 4.69 16.67
C ALA A 441 15.75 5.78 16.28
N ALA A 442 15.32 6.89 15.69
CA ALA A 442 16.21 7.99 15.29
C ALA A 442 16.56 8.93 16.48
N ARG A 443 15.83 8.84 17.59
CA ARG A 443 16.06 9.70 18.77
C ARG A 443 17.30 9.25 19.54
N GLN A 444 18.19 10.19 19.85
CA GLN A 444 19.44 9.88 20.56
C GLN A 444 19.20 9.20 21.91
N SER A 445 18.23 9.70 22.69
CA SER A 445 17.84 9.11 23.99
C SER A 445 17.38 7.65 23.87
N VAL A 446 16.69 7.32 22.77
CA VAL A 446 16.24 5.95 22.47
C VAL A 446 17.39 5.07 21.97
N GLN A 447 18.29 5.59 21.12
CA GLN A 447 19.49 4.86 20.69
C GLN A 447 20.40 4.49 21.86
N ASP A 448 20.54 5.40 22.82
CA ASP A 448 21.32 5.15 24.03
C ASP A 448 20.67 4.05 24.89
N LEU A 449 19.33 4.04 25.01
CA LEU A 449 18.58 2.99 25.70
C LEU A 449 18.60 1.64 24.99
N LEU A 450 18.52 1.63 23.65
CA LEU A 450 18.69 0.42 22.86
C LEU A 450 20.09 -0.16 23.07
N SER A 451 21.11 0.71 23.06
CA SER A 451 22.49 0.32 23.35
C SER A 451 22.65 -0.26 24.75
N LEU A 452 22.03 0.36 25.76
CA LEU A 452 21.98 -0.16 27.12
C LEU A 452 21.32 -1.55 27.16
N THR A 453 20.18 -1.69 26.50
CA THR A 453 19.42 -2.95 26.44
C THR A 453 20.25 -4.05 25.80
N ARG A 454 20.90 -3.80 24.66
CA ARG A 454 21.79 -4.77 24.00
C ARG A 454 23.01 -5.13 24.85
N ALA A 455 23.67 -4.14 25.45
CA ALA A 455 24.84 -4.37 26.29
C ALA A 455 24.52 -5.26 27.51
N LEU A 456 23.35 -5.06 28.13
CA LEU A 456 22.86 -5.86 29.26
C LEU A 456 22.55 -7.31 28.85
N HIS A 457 21.98 -7.53 27.66
CA HIS A 457 21.63 -8.87 27.19
C HIS A 457 22.84 -9.63 26.63
N HIS A 458 23.77 -8.94 25.96
CA HIS A 458 24.91 -9.54 25.27
C HIS A 458 26.25 -8.88 25.66
N ARG A 459 26.98 -9.49 26.61
CA ARG A 459 28.26 -8.96 27.14
C ARG A 459 29.39 -8.85 26.11
N ALA A 460 29.32 -9.61 25.02
CA ALA A 460 30.30 -9.57 23.94
C ALA A 460 29.96 -8.52 22.86
N ASP A 461 28.85 -7.77 23.01
CA ASP A 461 28.45 -6.74 22.04
C ASP A 461 29.28 -5.45 22.26
N ARG A 462 30.53 -5.49 21.79
CA ARG A 462 31.50 -4.41 22.03
C ARG A 462 31.03 -3.05 21.54
N VAL A 463 30.25 -3.00 20.45
CA VAL A 463 29.76 -1.74 19.88
C VAL A 463 28.82 -1.05 20.86
N HIS A 464 27.82 -1.77 21.36
CA HIS A 464 26.85 -1.20 22.30
C HIS A 464 27.46 -0.93 23.67
N TRP A 465 28.45 -1.74 24.09
CA TRP A 465 29.23 -1.43 25.29
C TRP A 465 30.05 -0.13 25.15
N LEU A 466 30.69 0.11 23.99
CA LEU A 466 31.40 1.37 23.73
C LEU A 466 30.41 2.55 23.70
N ALA A 467 29.23 2.35 23.11
CA ALA A 467 28.18 3.35 23.06
C ALA A 467 27.74 3.78 24.47
N ILE A 468 27.43 2.85 25.38
CA ILE A 468 26.96 3.19 26.74
C ILE A 468 28.05 3.82 27.62
N LEU A 469 29.32 3.53 27.33
CA LEU A 469 30.46 4.19 27.99
C LEU A 469 30.61 5.64 27.50
N ARG A 470 30.22 5.93 26.26
CA ARG A 470 30.25 7.28 25.68
C ARG A 470 28.97 8.09 25.92
N ALA A 471 27.86 7.40 26.20
CA ALA A 471 26.54 7.97 26.43
C ALA A 471 26.55 9.03 27.55
N PRO A 472 25.59 9.97 27.56
CA PRO A 472 25.61 11.15 28.45
C PRO A 472 25.79 10.85 29.95
N TRP A 473 25.26 9.73 30.44
CA TRP A 473 25.36 9.31 31.84
C TRP A 473 26.76 8.84 32.27
N CYS A 474 27.58 8.33 31.35
CA CYS A 474 28.97 7.94 31.62
C CYS A 474 29.93 9.00 31.09
N GLY A 475 29.84 9.30 29.79
CA GLY A 475 30.57 10.37 29.14
C GLY A 475 32.08 10.15 29.08
N LEU A 476 32.57 8.91 28.96
CA LEU A 476 34.00 8.68 28.76
C LEU A 476 34.50 9.36 27.49
N THR A 477 35.67 9.97 27.58
CA THR A 477 36.30 10.63 26.43
C THR A 477 36.81 9.58 25.44
N LEU A 478 37.03 9.98 24.18
CA LEU A 478 37.64 9.08 23.18
C LEU A 478 39.05 8.62 23.62
N ALA A 479 39.80 9.48 24.30
CA ALA A 479 41.12 9.15 24.84
C ALA A 479 41.02 8.05 25.92
N ASP A 480 40.06 8.18 26.84
CA ASP A 480 39.81 7.18 27.88
C ASP A 480 39.29 5.86 27.31
N LEU A 481 38.38 5.91 26.32
CA LEU A 481 37.90 4.71 25.62
C LEU A 481 39.04 3.98 24.90
N PHE A 482 39.93 4.73 24.24
CA PHE A 482 41.11 4.16 23.58
C PHE A 482 42.09 3.59 24.61
N ALA A 483 42.31 4.25 25.75
CA ALA A 483 43.14 3.73 26.83
C ALA A 483 42.57 2.42 27.43
N LEU A 484 41.24 2.31 27.50
CA LEU A 484 40.56 1.12 28.02
C LEU A 484 40.62 -0.06 27.05
N ALA A 485 40.41 0.15 25.75
CA ALA A 485 40.11 -0.95 24.80
C ALA A 485 40.86 -0.88 23.45
N GLY A 486 41.70 0.13 23.23
CA GLY A 486 42.33 0.39 21.93
C GLY A 486 43.39 -0.63 21.52
N ASP A 487 44.00 -1.33 22.48
CA ASP A 487 45.01 -2.38 22.25
C ASP A 487 44.43 -3.81 22.33
N ASP A 488 43.15 -3.97 22.67
CA ASP A 488 42.47 -5.27 22.75
C ASP A 488 41.06 -5.23 22.14
N HIS A 489 40.94 -5.84 20.96
CA HIS A 489 39.71 -5.95 20.19
C HIS A 489 38.96 -7.27 20.38
N ARG A 490 39.48 -8.19 21.21
CA ARG A 490 38.94 -9.55 21.37
C ARG A 490 38.20 -9.74 22.69
N SER A 491 38.76 -9.22 23.78
CA SER A 491 38.16 -9.34 25.12
C SER A 491 36.85 -8.56 25.19
N THR A 492 35.95 -8.92 26.11
CA THR A 492 34.73 -8.12 26.32
C THR A 492 35.06 -6.83 27.07
N LEU A 493 34.33 -5.74 26.83
CA LEU A 493 34.54 -4.51 27.60
C LEU A 493 34.29 -4.71 29.10
N TRP A 494 33.39 -5.63 29.45
CA TRP A 494 33.15 -6.03 30.84
C TRP A 494 34.41 -6.60 31.51
N GLN A 495 35.21 -7.41 30.80
CA GLN A 495 36.49 -7.90 31.33
C GLN A 495 37.50 -6.76 31.44
N LEU A 496 37.63 -5.94 30.40
CA LEU A 496 38.63 -4.87 30.35
C LEU A 496 38.42 -3.82 31.46
N MET A 497 37.18 -3.51 31.84
CA MET A 497 36.89 -2.59 32.96
C MET A 497 37.17 -3.16 34.36
N HIS A 498 37.52 -4.43 34.47
CA HIS A 498 37.96 -5.08 35.71
C HIS A 498 39.49 -5.24 35.79
N GLU A 499 40.24 -4.82 34.77
CA GLU A 499 41.70 -4.86 34.78
C GLU A 499 42.28 -3.57 35.40
N GLU A 500 42.95 -3.70 36.55
CA GLU A 500 43.52 -2.55 37.28
C GLU A 500 44.60 -1.81 36.48
N ASP A 501 45.39 -2.52 35.68
CA ASP A 501 46.40 -1.92 34.80
C ASP A 501 45.79 -1.01 33.74
N ARG A 502 44.54 -1.28 33.31
CA ARG A 502 43.81 -0.43 32.36
C ARG A 502 43.17 0.75 33.06
N LEU A 503 42.57 0.52 34.22
CA LEU A 503 42.01 1.57 35.07
C LEU A 503 43.06 2.64 35.45
N ALA A 504 44.32 2.22 35.63
CA ALA A 504 45.45 3.11 35.90
C ALA A 504 45.85 3.99 34.70
N ARG A 505 45.50 3.61 33.47
CA ARG A 505 45.78 4.39 32.24
C ARG A 505 44.74 5.46 31.95
N LEU A 506 43.56 5.36 32.58
CA LEU A 506 42.47 6.33 32.42
C LEU A 506 42.82 7.65 33.11
N SER A 507 42.21 8.73 32.63
CA SER A 507 42.18 9.99 33.38
C SER A 507 41.48 9.79 34.74
N ALA A 508 41.77 10.67 35.71
CA ALA A 508 41.10 10.61 37.02
C ALA A 508 39.57 10.72 36.90
N ASP A 509 39.09 11.62 36.04
CA ASP A 509 37.66 11.79 35.75
C ASP A 509 37.07 10.56 35.04
N GLY A 510 37.76 10.04 34.01
CA GLY A 510 37.35 8.83 33.30
C GLY A 510 37.27 7.60 34.21
N ARG A 511 38.23 7.45 35.12
CA ARG A 511 38.21 6.39 36.13
C ARG A 511 36.99 6.50 37.05
N THR A 512 36.66 7.69 37.55
CA THR A 512 35.48 7.89 38.40
C THR A 512 34.18 7.54 37.67
N ARG A 513 34.02 8.00 36.43
CA ARG A 513 32.84 7.70 35.58
C ARG A 513 32.69 6.20 35.31
N LEU A 514 33.78 5.54 34.93
CA LEU A 514 33.78 4.10 34.65
C LEU A 514 33.45 3.29 35.91
N LEU A 515 34.00 3.65 37.06
CA LEU A 515 33.75 2.96 38.33
C LEU A 515 32.29 3.10 38.77
N HIS A 516 31.67 4.26 38.57
CA HIS A 516 30.24 4.45 38.82
C HIS A 516 29.38 3.54 37.94
N LEU A 517 29.62 3.56 36.62
CA LEU A 517 28.89 2.69 35.68
C LEU A 517 29.09 1.21 36.01
N ARG A 518 30.33 0.80 36.30
CA ARG A 518 30.67 -0.57 36.65
C ARG A 518 29.86 -1.05 37.87
N GLY A 519 29.79 -0.24 38.92
CA GLY A 519 29.03 -0.57 40.13
C GLY A 519 27.54 -0.79 39.86
N VAL A 520 26.91 0.10 39.10
CA VAL A 520 25.48 -0.02 38.74
C VAL A 520 25.21 -1.28 37.91
N ILE A 521 26.05 -1.57 36.91
CA ILE A 521 25.87 -2.75 36.06
C ILE A 521 26.19 -4.05 36.81
N GLU A 522 27.15 -4.04 37.74
CA GLU A 522 27.47 -5.19 38.57
C GLU A 522 26.27 -5.58 39.45
N GLU A 523 25.62 -4.60 40.07
CA GLU A 523 24.37 -4.80 40.80
C GLU A 523 23.25 -5.33 39.89
N ALA A 524 23.12 -4.79 38.68
CA ALA A 524 22.14 -5.24 37.70
C ALA A 524 22.34 -6.71 37.30
N PHE A 525 23.59 -7.15 37.11
CA PHE A 525 23.91 -8.53 36.78
C PHE A 525 23.72 -9.48 37.97
N ALA A 526 23.99 -9.03 39.19
CA ALA A 526 23.73 -9.82 40.40
C ALA A 526 22.23 -10.15 40.56
N HIS A 527 21.36 -9.29 40.04
CA HIS A 527 19.89 -9.43 40.09
C HIS A 527 19.27 -9.89 38.76
N ARG A 528 20.08 -10.34 37.79
CA ARG A 528 19.58 -10.78 36.48
C ARG A 528 18.54 -11.90 36.63
N GLY A 529 17.42 -11.76 35.90
CA GLY A 529 16.32 -12.72 35.93
C GLY A 529 15.39 -12.61 37.14
N ARG A 530 15.63 -11.67 38.07
CA ARG A 530 14.73 -11.40 39.22
C ARG A 530 13.68 -10.33 38.95
N ALA A 531 13.82 -9.60 37.85
CA ALA A 531 12.90 -8.57 37.40
C ALA A 531 12.60 -8.75 35.91
N ARG A 532 11.43 -8.27 35.48
CA ARG A 532 11.08 -8.20 34.04
C ARG A 532 12.04 -7.27 33.30
N PRO A 533 12.29 -7.49 31.99
CA PRO A 533 13.23 -6.72 31.18
C PRO A 533 13.01 -5.21 31.27
N ARG A 534 11.75 -4.73 31.21
CA ARG A 534 11.43 -3.30 31.36
C ARG A 534 12.04 -2.73 32.65
N ARG A 535 11.66 -3.28 33.81
CA ARG A 535 12.14 -2.81 35.11
C ARG A 535 13.64 -2.94 35.27
N TRP A 536 14.23 -3.96 34.67
CA TRP A 536 15.67 -4.17 34.72
C TRP A 536 16.42 -3.08 33.94
N VAL A 537 16.01 -2.81 32.69
CA VAL A 537 16.61 -1.76 31.85
C VAL A 537 16.36 -0.37 32.45
N GLU A 538 15.13 -0.07 32.83
CA GLU A 538 14.74 1.21 33.45
C GLU A 538 15.50 1.46 34.75
N GLY A 539 15.61 0.44 35.62
CA GLY A 539 16.35 0.55 36.88
C GLY A 539 17.84 0.85 36.67
N VAL A 540 18.47 0.20 35.68
CA VAL A 540 19.87 0.48 35.32
C VAL A 540 20.02 1.90 34.78
N TRP A 541 19.14 2.31 33.86
CA TRP A 541 19.17 3.64 33.27
C TRP A 541 19.02 4.74 34.34
N LEU A 542 18.08 4.57 35.28
CA LEU A 542 17.92 5.48 36.41
C LEU A 542 19.12 5.47 37.36
N GLY A 543 19.68 4.29 37.65
CA GLY A 543 20.86 4.13 38.52
C GLY A 543 22.11 4.80 37.96
N LEU A 544 22.25 4.86 36.63
CA LEU A 544 23.29 5.60 35.92
C LEU A 544 23.03 7.12 35.88
N GLY A 545 21.86 7.58 36.31
CA GLY A 545 21.46 8.99 36.22
C GLY A 545 20.95 9.41 34.84
N GLY A 546 20.54 8.47 33.98
CA GLY A 546 20.14 8.74 32.61
C GLY A 546 18.95 9.70 32.47
N ALA A 547 18.01 9.72 33.43
CA ALA A 547 16.91 10.67 33.45
C ALA A 547 17.38 12.13 33.59
N ALA A 548 18.49 12.37 34.28
CA ALA A 548 19.08 13.71 34.43
C ALA A 548 19.81 14.17 33.15
N CYS A 549 20.00 13.28 32.17
CA CYS A 549 20.64 13.58 30.90
C CYS A 549 19.66 13.95 29.78
N LEU A 550 18.34 13.90 30.03
CA LEU A 550 17.33 14.29 29.06
C LEU A 550 17.31 15.81 28.88
N VAL A 551 17.28 16.28 27.64
CA VAL A 551 17.37 17.71 27.30
C VAL A 551 16.17 18.15 26.46
N GLY A 552 15.68 17.28 25.58
CA GLY A 552 14.52 17.53 24.73
C GLY A 552 13.22 17.49 25.52
N ALA A 553 12.28 18.37 25.15
CA ALA A 553 10.96 18.43 25.77
C ALA A 553 10.15 17.13 25.63
N THR A 554 10.40 16.35 24.58
CA THR A 554 9.73 15.07 24.30
C THR A 554 10.53 13.84 24.76
N ASP A 555 11.78 14.01 25.20
CA ASP A 555 12.68 12.88 25.47
C ASP A 555 12.10 11.91 26.51
N ALA A 556 11.43 12.43 27.55
CA ALA A 556 10.82 11.60 28.58
C ALA A 556 9.67 10.75 28.03
N ALA A 557 8.88 11.27 27.09
CA ALA A 557 7.80 10.54 26.43
C ALA A 557 8.37 9.48 25.47
N ASP A 558 9.43 9.81 24.73
CA ASP A 558 10.11 8.88 23.83
C ASP A 558 10.76 7.71 24.60
N VAL A 559 11.39 7.99 25.74
CA VAL A 559 11.93 6.97 26.65
C VAL A 559 10.81 6.09 27.22
N ALA A 560 9.70 6.68 27.65
CA ALA A 560 8.55 5.93 28.15
C ALA A 560 8.00 4.98 27.07
N ALA A 561 7.82 5.47 25.83
CA ALA A 561 7.37 4.66 24.70
C ALA A 561 8.31 3.47 24.42
N PHE A 562 9.63 3.68 24.48
CA PHE A 562 10.61 2.60 24.35
C PHE A 562 10.49 1.55 25.47
N LEU A 563 10.34 1.99 26.73
CA LEU A 563 10.17 1.09 27.86
C LEU A 563 8.83 0.34 27.81
N ASP A 564 7.76 1.00 27.36
CA ASP A 564 6.43 0.41 27.16
C ASP A 564 6.48 -0.66 26.05
N LEU A 565 7.28 -0.45 25.00
CA LEU A 565 7.54 -1.46 23.99
C LEU A 565 8.23 -2.70 24.58
N ILE A 566 9.26 -2.52 25.42
CA ILE A 566 9.91 -3.66 26.10
C ILE A 566 8.89 -4.45 26.93
N ASP A 567 8.02 -3.78 27.68
CA ASP A 567 7.01 -4.45 28.51
C ASP A 567 5.96 -5.18 27.67
N THR A 568 5.58 -4.60 26.53
CA THR A 568 4.66 -5.22 25.56
C THR A 568 5.26 -6.49 24.97
N LEU A 569 6.54 -6.45 24.56
CA LEU A 569 7.23 -7.60 24.00
C LEU A 569 7.53 -8.69 25.04
N ASP A 570 7.65 -8.31 26.33
CA ASP A 570 7.79 -9.27 27.42
C ASP A 570 6.45 -9.83 27.94
N ALA A 571 5.30 -9.43 27.40
CA ALA A 571 3.99 -9.86 27.91
C ALA A 571 3.84 -11.41 27.99
N GLY A 572 4.49 -12.14 27.07
CA GLY A 572 4.56 -13.61 27.06
C GLY A 572 5.82 -14.22 27.70
N GLY A 573 6.70 -13.42 28.31
CA GLY A 573 7.98 -13.86 28.90
C GLY A 573 9.03 -14.30 27.87
N ARG A 574 8.84 -13.93 26.60
CA ARG A 574 9.71 -14.27 25.47
C ARG A 574 10.28 -13.01 24.81
N PHE A 575 10.90 -12.14 25.60
CA PHE A 575 11.54 -10.94 25.08
C PHE A 575 12.71 -11.28 24.12
N SER A 576 12.67 -10.73 22.90
CA SER A 576 13.74 -10.82 21.90
C SER A 576 14.24 -9.43 21.50
N LEU A 577 15.57 -9.30 21.37
CA LEU A 577 16.19 -8.07 20.87
C LEU A 577 15.86 -7.83 19.39
N GLU A 578 15.73 -8.90 18.61
CA GLU A 578 15.41 -8.83 17.17
C GLU A 578 13.99 -8.29 16.96
N GLU A 579 13.05 -8.73 17.81
CA GLU A 579 11.68 -8.21 17.80
C GLU A 579 11.64 -6.77 18.30
N LEU A 580 12.40 -6.42 19.35
CA LEU A 580 12.49 -5.03 19.82
C LEU A 580 12.92 -4.09 18.69
N GLU A 581 13.97 -4.43 17.95
CA GLU A 581 14.46 -3.59 16.84
C GLU A 581 13.45 -3.50 15.70
N ARG A 582 12.79 -4.61 15.36
CA ARG A 582 11.76 -4.64 14.33
C ARG A 582 10.57 -3.76 14.70
N GLU A 583 9.97 -3.95 15.87
CA GLU A 583 8.77 -3.22 16.29
C GLU A 583 9.09 -1.75 16.61
N MET A 584 10.29 -1.44 17.10
CA MET A 584 10.73 -0.06 17.32
C MET A 584 10.82 0.74 16.01
N ALA A 585 11.09 0.09 14.87
CA ALA A 585 11.11 0.74 13.57
C ALA A 585 9.74 1.31 13.17
N ASP A 586 8.65 0.75 13.71
CA ASP A 586 7.27 1.16 13.46
C ASP A 586 6.75 2.18 14.48
N LEU A 587 7.51 2.45 15.56
CA LEU A 587 7.17 3.47 16.54
C LEU A 587 7.66 4.85 16.11
N TYR A 588 6.90 5.87 16.49
CA TYR A 588 7.21 7.26 16.21
C TYR A 588 7.45 8.03 17.49
N ALA A 589 8.32 9.03 17.40
CA ALA A 589 8.54 9.97 18.49
C ALA A 589 7.28 10.79 18.79
N ALA A 590 7.13 11.19 20.06
CA ALA A 590 6.00 12.00 20.48
C ALA A 590 5.98 13.36 19.76
N PRO A 591 4.79 13.86 19.37
CA PRO A 591 4.68 15.21 18.81
C PRO A 591 5.08 16.25 19.85
N ASP A 592 5.62 17.39 19.38
CA ASP A 592 5.95 18.52 20.25
C ASP A 592 4.67 19.03 20.95
N PRO A 593 4.55 18.91 22.29
CA PRO A 593 3.35 19.30 23.02
C PRO A 593 3.11 20.82 23.01
N GLU A 594 4.14 21.61 22.68
CA GLU A 594 4.02 23.05 22.53
C GLU A 594 3.79 23.50 21.06
N ALA A 595 3.69 22.55 20.12
CA ALA A 595 3.27 22.82 18.76
C ALA A 595 1.74 22.91 18.70
N GLY A 596 1.22 24.11 18.41
CA GLY A 596 -0.21 24.31 18.17
C GLY A 596 -0.67 23.76 16.80
N GLU A 597 -1.96 23.88 16.51
CA GLU A 597 -2.56 23.38 15.26
C GLU A 597 -2.20 24.20 14.00
N GLY A 598 -1.34 25.22 14.12
CA GLY A 598 -1.05 26.19 13.05
C GLY A 598 -0.28 25.62 11.85
N LEU A 599 0.62 24.65 12.05
CA LEU A 599 1.33 23.98 10.96
C LEU A 599 1.32 22.46 11.18
N GLN A 600 0.71 21.73 10.25
CA GLN A 600 0.60 20.28 10.30
C GLN A 600 1.29 19.63 9.10
N LEU A 601 2.16 18.65 9.37
CA LEU A 601 2.81 17.84 8.36
C LEU A 601 2.19 16.42 8.43
N MET A 602 1.63 15.94 7.33
CA MET A 602 0.99 14.62 7.31
C MET A 602 0.92 14.01 5.91
N THR A 603 0.51 12.74 5.81
CA THR A 603 0.23 12.11 4.53
C THR A 603 -1.16 12.46 4.01
N ILE A 604 -1.36 12.44 2.69
CA ILE A 604 -2.68 12.64 2.06
C ILE A 604 -3.74 11.68 2.62
N HIS A 605 -3.36 10.44 2.97
CA HIS A 605 -4.28 9.48 3.58
C HIS A 605 -4.76 9.93 4.97
N LYS A 606 -3.89 10.55 5.78
CA LYS A 606 -4.23 11.03 7.12
C LYS A 606 -5.03 12.33 7.10
N SER A 607 -5.02 13.08 6.00
CA SER A 607 -5.81 14.30 5.87
C SER A 607 -7.29 14.06 5.52
N LYS A 608 -7.70 12.80 5.30
CA LYS A 608 -9.09 12.47 4.98
C LYS A 608 -10.03 12.95 6.09
N GLY A 609 -11.08 13.68 5.71
CA GLY A 609 -12.05 14.27 6.65
C GLY A 609 -11.62 15.57 7.34
N LEU A 610 -10.34 15.95 7.24
CA LEU A 610 -9.79 17.18 7.81
C LEU A 610 -9.91 18.36 6.84
N GLU A 611 -9.84 19.58 7.38
CA GLU A 611 -9.89 20.83 6.61
C GLU A 611 -8.91 21.86 7.16
N PHE A 612 -8.31 22.63 6.24
CA PHE A 612 -7.26 23.60 6.52
C PHE A 612 -7.49 24.87 5.70
N ASP A 613 -7.01 26.01 6.20
CA ASP A 613 -7.10 27.30 5.51
C ASP A 613 -6.11 27.36 4.34
N THR A 614 -4.97 26.69 4.46
CA THR A 614 -3.98 26.55 3.39
C THR A 614 -3.45 25.12 3.31
N VAL A 615 -3.42 24.56 2.10
CA VAL A 615 -2.89 23.21 1.83
C VAL A 615 -1.77 23.31 0.82
N ILE A 616 -0.61 22.74 1.15
CA ILE A 616 0.58 22.70 0.29
C ILE A 616 0.86 21.24 -0.09
N LEU A 617 1.01 20.97 -1.39
CA LEU A 617 1.24 19.63 -1.94
C LEU A 617 2.63 19.56 -2.62
N PRO A 618 3.71 19.24 -1.89
CA PRO A 618 5.04 19.03 -2.47
C PRO A 618 5.18 17.64 -3.12
N GLY A 619 6.23 17.45 -3.93
CA GLY A 619 6.60 16.16 -4.49
C GLY A 619 5.70 15.68 -5.63
N LEU A 620 5.01 16.59 -6.33
CA LEU A 620 4.08 16.25 -7.43
C LEU A 620 4.76 15.55 -8.63
N HIS A 621 6.08 15.65 -8.76
CA HIS A 621 6.88 15.02 -9.82
C HIS A 621 7.21 13.55 -9.54
N ARG A 622 7.03 13.08 -8.30
CA ARG A 622 7.47 11.74 -7.87
C ARG A 622 6.53 10.65 -8.38
N GLY A 623 7.10 9.62 -8.99
CA GLY A 623 6.37 8.43 -9.45
C GLY A 623 5.88 7.53 -8.31
N THR A 624 4.99 6.60 -8.63
CA THR A 624 4.66 5.47 -7.75
C THR A 624 5.84 4.50 -7.72
N GLY A 625 6.32 4.13 -6.53
CA GLY A 625 7.21 2.98 -6.40
C GLY A 625 6.49 1.71 -6.89
N ASN A 626 7.22 0.83 -7.58
CA ASN A 626 6.72 -0.51 -7.86
C ASN A 626 6.73 -1.29 -6.53
N GLY A 627 5.55 -1.57 -5.99
CA GLY A 627 5.43 -2.52 -4.88
C GLY A 627 5.82 -3.92 -5.34
N ASP A 628 6.31 -4.75 -4.43
CA ASP A 628 6.54 -6.17 -4.71
C ASP A 628 5.23 -6.85 -5.14
N SER A 629 5.32 -7.71 -6.16
CA SER A 629 4.15 -8.46 -6.63
C SER A 629 3.77 -9.50 -5.58
N PRO A 630 2.49 -9.56 -5.16
CA PRO A 630 2.05 -10.54 -4.17
C PRO A 630 2.16 -11.96 -4.72
N LEU A 631 2.20 -12.96 -3.82
CA LEU A 631 2.29 -14.38 -4.19
C LEU A 631 1.16 -14.83 -5.11
N MET A 632 -0.06 -14.37 -4.84
CA MET A 632 -1.23 -14.57 -5.68
C MET A 632 -2.15 -13.35 -5.62
N LEU A 633 -2.77 -13.04 -6.76
CA LEU A 633 -3.81 -12.01 -6.88
C LEU A 633 -5.19 -12.68 -6.89
N TRP A 634 -6.11 -12.13 -6.10
CA TRP A 634 -7.49 -12.60 -6.00
C TRP A 634 -8.44 -11.42 -6.22
N GLU A 635 -9.23 -11.49 -7.29
CA GLU A 635 -10.24 -10.49 -7.64
C GLU A 635 -11.59 -11.18 -7.90
N GLU A 636 -12.66 -10.59 -7.40
CA GLU A 636 -14.02 -11.00 -7.74
C GLU A 636 -14.47 -10.23 -8.98
N VAL A 637 -14.88 -10.95 -10.02
CA VAL A 637 -15.41 -10.35 -11.24
C VAL A 637 -16.91 -10.59 -11.25
N LEU A 638 -17.68 -9.50 -11.25
CA LEU A 638 -19.11 -9.58 -11.54
C LEU A 638 -19.27 -9.91 -13.02
N VAL A 639 -19.58 -11.16 -13.32
CA VAL A 639 -19.96 -11.60 -14.67
C VAL A 639 -21.45 -11.27 -14.81
N ASP A 640 -21.78 -10.31 -15.68
CA ASP A 640 -23.18 -10.07 -16.05
C ASP A 640 -23.72 -11.33 -16.73
N GLY A 641 -24.76 -11.91 -16.14
CA GLY A 641 -25.46 -13.10 -16.62
C GLY A 641 -26.65 -12.77 -17.50
#